data_AF-A0A3A0G877-F1
#
_entry.id   AF-A0A3A0G877-F1
#
_cell.length_a   1.000
_cell.length_b   1.000
_cell.length_c   1.000
_cell.angle_alpha   90.00
_cell.angle_beta   90.00
_cell.angle_gamma   90.00
#
_symmetry.space_group_name_H-M   'P 1'
#
loop_
_entity.id
_entity.type
_entity.pdbx_description
1 polymer ?
#
loop_
_entity_poly.entity_id
_entity_poly.type
_entity_poly.pdbx_seq_one_letter_code
_entity_poly.pdbx_strand_id
1 'polypeptide(L)'
;MHDRHDRAARGPATTARARRAGAVATAATVAAGVLASVAGGSGWRVPHPSDAPVPTGTVTATLAVSATAAAGATPTETISATATVVPTPTMEVPITATVAATSTVAISTTPTAIPTPTLAVSTTVTAVATPTPAISITPTAILTPTPAISTTATSIATPTLAVSTTPTTVATPTLAVSTTATSVATPTLVVSTTATAVTTPTLAVLTTPTAVATPTLAVLTTPTAVATPTSVISTTPGPTRAPAPTATRGVRRAYLPYLTRSAEFAAPRPRVWGTQFVMEHSGTHHADDVAIELPRVYAAGMRSIRAAIRWDWIEPENTTPDLYDWRHADQLLGDYSAAGFDVLVMLVGYPAWATEYGCGGGLRPGMEREWREFTRALAVRYGRPPYHIAAWEIGNEVDGSLIVDDDDHARPPGWGPGEPTTPYGGCWAGLEPEYKAFLAAAYTSIKIVTPKVLVTHGGLAYVDSFKYGLGGFDIRFLDRLLAAGGGRYFDFFNYHWFLDYPFQPPGPERHRQAVATLARHGFVKPVWITETYRVTQPEVPDTYVTQVRFLTQEILPMLALPDVERIYWYGWVDYPPDVADQRGQGQRGLVDGLHRPKPGLAVLPHIIRHTNGIGTDRSTKRISAWQFTWPRSGETHVVAWSANGKAVQWQVPEAPGRRATVRSFSFARVMAGQCCAERTLPVDDGRLVLDLGVDPVFAEIGGP
;
A
#
# COMPACT_ATOMS: atom_id res chain seq x y z
N MET A 1 -20.34 4.71 60.91
CA MET A 1 -20.35 5.94 61.72
C MET A 1 -19.33 6.86 61.09
N HIS A 2 -19.77 7.76 60.19
CA HIS A 2 -19.97 9.21 60.44
C HIS A 2 -18.62 9.87 60.80
N ASP A 3 -18.14 10.94 60.16
CA ASP A 3 -18.81 11.94 59.36
C ASP A 3 -17.80 12.78 58.55
N ARG A 4 -18.31 13.44 57.50
CA ARG A 4 -17.67 14.59 56.85
C ARG A 4 -17.92 15.86 57.69
N HIS A 5 -17.01 16.84 57.62
CA HIS A 5 -17.27 18.29 57.51
C HIS A 5 -15.92 19.02 57.47
N ASP A 6 -15.53 19.67 56.37
CA ASP A 6 -15.92 21.00 55.85
C ASP A 6 -15.03 22.15 56.34
N ARG A 7 -14.40 22.79 55.32
CA ARG A 7 -14.09 24.21 55.11
C ARG A 7 -13.77 25.12 56.31
N ALA A 8 -12.66 25.86 56.21
CA ALA A 8 -12.69 27.31 55.98
C ALA A 8 -11.28 27.92 55.84
N ALA A 9 -11.21 28.94 54.96
CA ALA A 9 -10.03 29.73 54.59
C ALA A 9 -9.60 30.74 55.67
N ARG A 10 -8.29 31.03 55.75
CA ARG A 10 -7.71 32.31 56.22
C ARG A 10 -6.34 32.54 55.53
N GLY A 11 -6.14 33.71 54.91
CA GLY A 11 -4.79 34.26 54.66
C GLY A 11 -4.11 34.68 55.98
N PRO A 12 -2.87 35.22 56.02
CA PRO A 12 -2.30 36.19 55.07
C PRO A 12 -0.76 36.11 54.80
N ALA A 13 -0.32 36.95 53.86
CA ALA A 13 0.93 37.74 53.75
C ALA A 13 2.29 37.30 54.36
N THR A 14 3.30 37.34 53.47
CA THR A 14 4.65 37.93 53.58
C THR A 14 5.77 37.30 54.44
N THR A 15 6.72 36.71 53.68
CA THR A 15 8.19 36.85 53.68
C THR A 15 9.10 36.32 54.81
N ALA A 16 10.08 35.53 54.33
CA ALA A 16 11.48 35.39 54.76
C ALA A 16 11.83 34.42 55.90
N ARG A 17 12.40 33.25 55.53
CA ARG A 17 13.79 32.90 55.91
C ARG A 17 14.29 31.62 55.23
N ALA A 18 15.60 31.67 54.95
CA ALA A 18 16.47 30.64 54.40
C ALA A 18 16.34 29.25 55.05
N ARG A 19 16.56 28.20 54.26
CA ARG A 19 17.13 26.93 54.75
C ARG A 19 18.27 26.46 53.88
N ARG A 20 19.39 26.26 54.59
CA ARG A 20 20.63 25.63 54.17
C ARG A 20 20.38 24.20 53.72
N ALA A 21 21.02 23.85 52.63
CA ALA A 21 21.35 22.48 52.26
C ALA A 21 22.30 21.87 53.31
N GLY A 22 22.00 20.63 53.70
CA GLY A 22 22.87 19.76 54.46
C GLY A 22 22.82 18.38 53.80
N ALA A 23 23.92 18.03 53.16
CA ALA A 23 24.16 16.79 52.43
C ALA A 23 24.75 15.70 53.34
N VAL A 24 24.51 14.44 52.97
CA VAL A 24 25.37 13.25 53.14
C VAL A 24 24.95 12.33 51.97
N ALA A 25 25.61 12.21 50.82
CA ALA A 25 26.98 11.82 50.45
C ALA A 25 27.31 10.36 50.82
N THR A 26 27.38 9.45 49.85
CA THR A 26 28.64 8.91 49.28
C THR A 26 28.29 8.07 48.04
N ALA A 27 29.07 7.91 46.98
CA ALA A 27 30.40 8.35 46.53
C ALA A 27 30.44 8.06 44.99
N ALA A 28 30.86 8.95 44.09
CA ALA A 28 32.26 9.27 43.68
C ALA A 28 33.08 8.00 43.35
N THR A 29 33.85 7.87 42.25
CA THR A 29 34.99 8.71 41.84
C THR A 29 35.60 8.13 40.51
N VAL A 30 35.90 9.01 39.51
CA VAL A 30 37.21 9.18 38.76
C VAL A 30 37.72 8.03 37.84
N ALA A 31 38.40 8.18 36.69
CA ALA A 31 39.28 9.16 36.01
C ALA A 31 39.14 9.00 34.46
N ALA A 32 39.30 9.95 33.54
CA ALA A 32 40.27 11.04 33.28
C ALA A 32 41.63 10.64 32.64
N GLY A 33 41.93 11.24 31.46
CA GLY A 33 43.28 11.47 30.89
C GLY A 33 43.74 10.54 29.76
N VAL A 34 44.50 10.89 28.71
CA VAL A 34 45.32 12.05 28.24
C VAL A 34 45.78 11.62 26.80
N LEU A 35 45.82 12.42 25.71
CA LEU A 35 46.93 13.30 25.24
C LEU A 35 46.61 13.85 23.83
N ALA A 36 47.08 15.07 23.55
CA ALA A 36 47.00 15.79 22.28
C ALA A 36 48.30 15.69 21.44
N SER A 37 48.27 16.27 20.23
CA SER A 37 49.35 16.52 19.22
C SER A 37 49.59 15.36 18.23
N VAL A 38 49.79 15.55 16.92
CA VAL A 38 50.77 16.42 16.24
C VAL A 38 50.30 16.79 14.81
N ALA A 39 50.57 18.03 14.41
CA ALA A 39 50.50 18.52 13.03
C ALA A 39 51.72 18.06 12.20
N GLY A 40 51.52 17.72 10.93
CA GLY A 40 52.63 17.50 9.99
C GLY A 40 52.14 17.03 8.63
N GLY A 41 52.19 17.92 7.63
CA GLY A 41 51.84 17.59 6.26
C GLY A 41 52.93 16.82 5.51
N SER A 42 52.57 16.26 4.36
CA SER A 42 53.34 16.32 3.10
C SER A 42 52.61 15.56 2.00
N GLY A 43 52.74 16.10 0.78
CA GLY A 43 51.93 15.78 -0.39
C GLY A 43 52.14 14.39 -0.97
N TRP A 44 51.14 13.97 -1.75
CA TRP A 44 51.26 12.88 -2.71
C TRP A 44 50.70 13.30 -4.06
N ARG A 45 51.54 13.10 -5.09
CA ARG A 45 51.30 13.44 -6.51
C ARG A 45 50.37 12.42 -7.17
N VAL A 46 49.59 12.93 -8.12
CA VAL A 46 48.73 12.20 -9.07
C VAL A 46 49.57 11.54 -10.17
N PRO A 47 49.26 10.30 -10.61
CA PRO A 47 49.72 9.76 -11.89
C PRO A 47 48.65 9.90 -12.99
N HIS A 48 49.07 10.38 -14.16
CA HIS A 48 48.33 10.33 -15.43
C HIS A 48 48.24 8.88 -15.96
N PRO A 49 47.20 8.57 -16.75
CA PRO A 49 47.32 7.63 -17.85
C PRO A 49 46.94 8.25 -19.21
N SER A 50 47.75 7.90 -20.20
CA SER A 50 47.71 8.24 -21.62
C SER A 50 46.82 7.30 -22.45
N ASP A 51 46.09 7.89 -23.39
CA ASP A 51 45.67 7.43 -24.74
C ASP A 51 45.15 6.00 -25.01
N ALA A 52 43.85 5.91 -25.39
CA ALA A 52 43.30 5.06 -26.46
C ALA A 52 41.91 5.56 -26.95
N PRO A 53 41.51 5.40 -28.24
CA PRO A 53 40.48 6.23 -28.89
C PRO A 53 39.03 5.66 -28.88
N VAL A 54 38.05 6.56 -29.01
CA VAL A 54 36.60 6.30 -29.12
C VAL A 54 36.16 6.33 -30.60
N PRO A 55 35.34 5.39 -31.11
CA PRO A 55 34.75 5.49 -32.45
C PRO A 55 33.50 6.37 -32.45
N THR A 56 33.47 7.36 -33.35
CA THR A 56 32.30 8.21 -33.67
C THR A 56 31.63 7.70 -34.94
N GLY A 57 30.39 7.22 -34.83
CA GLY A 57 29.51 6.94 -35.96
C GLY A 57 28.35 7.93 -35.99
N THR A 58 28.30 8.79 -37.00
CA THR A 58 27.22 9.77 -37.23
C THR A 58 26.18 9.14 -38.17
N VAL A 59 24.93 9.01 -37.72
CA VAL A 59 23.77 8.70 -38.60
C VAL A 59 23.09 10.03 -38.94
N THR A 60 23.09 10.43 -40.21
CA THR A 60 22.43 11.65 -40.68
C THR A 60 20.98 11.36 -41.05
N ALA A 61 20.01 11.73 -40.20
CA ALA A 61 18.60 11.81 -40.59
C ALA A 61 18.36 13.17 -41.29
N THR A 62 17.80 13.16 -42.50
CA THR A 62 17.55 14.37 -43.31
C THR A 62 16.10 14.83 -43.11
N LEU A 63 15.90 15.96 -42.45
CA LEU A 63 14.59 16.63 -42.29
C LEU A 63 14.38 17.65 -43.41
N ALA A 64 13.24 17.59 -44.11
CA ALA A 64 12.84 18.58 -45.10
C ALA A 64 11.64 19.43 -44.61
N VAL A 65 11.80 20.76 -44.59
CA VAL A 65 10.75 21.74 -44.23
C VAL A 65 10.50 22.64 -45.44
N SER A 66 9.27 22.66 -45.98
CA SER A 66 8.93 23.47 -47.17
C SER A 66 7.50 24.03 -47.14
N ALA A 67 7.28 25.17 -47.80
CA ALA A 67 5.93 25.75 -47.95
C ALA A 67 5.06 24.97 -48.97
N THR A 68 5.69 24.41 -50.00
CA THR A 68 5.08 23.59 -51.06
C THR A 68 6.11 22.55 -51.50
N ALA A 69 5.77 21.25 -51.43
CA ALA A 69 6.60 20.16 -51.92
C ALA A 69 6.17 19.75 -53.33
N ALA A 70 7.07 19.86 -54.31
CA ALA A 70 6.92 19.32 -55.66
C ALA A 70 7.99 18.26 -55.93
N ALA A 71 7.66 17.28 -56.78
CA ALA A 71 8.40 16.03 -56.97
C ALA A 71 9.94 16.18 -57.04
N GLY A 72 10.62 15.63 -56.04
CA GLY A 72 12.07 15.59 -55.84
C GLY A 72 12.42 14.66 -54.67
N ALA A 73 13.70 14.28 -54.55
CA ALA A 73 14.23 13.16 -53.74
C ALA A 73 13.54 12.86 -52.39
N THR A 74 13.34 11.57 -52.08
CA THR A 74 12.62 11.03 -50.91
C THR A 74 13.32 11.30 -49.57
N PRO A 75 12.84 12.21 -48.72
CA PRO A 75 13.39 12.43 -47.38
C PRO A 75 12.79 11.44 -46.36
N THR A 76 13.51 11.14 -45.28
CA THR A 76 13.00 10.31 -44.17
C THR A 76 11.83 10.98 -43.44
N GLU A 77 11.87 12.32 -43.31
CA GLU A 77 10.84 13.13 -42.64
C GLU A 77 10.51 14.39 -43.44
N THR A 78 9.21 14.70 -43.59
CA THR A 78 8.74 15.92 -44.28
C THR A 78 7.72 16.70 -43.46
N ILE A 79 7.90 18.03 -43.36
CA ILE A 79 6.93 18.99 -42.82
C ILE A 79 6.55 19.98 -43.92
N SER A 80 5.25 20.11 -44.23
CA SER A 80 4.78 21.04 -45.29
C SER A 80 3.43 21.71 -45.01
N ALA A 81 3.21 22.90 -45.59
CA ALA A 81 1.93 23.60 -45.46
C ALA A 81 0.86 23.05 -46.43
N THR A 82 1.26 22.67 -47.65
CA THR A 82 0.37 22.06 -48.67
C THR A 82 1.16 21.05 -49.51
N ALA A 83 0.59 19.85 -49.69
CA ALA A 83 1.18 18.77 -50.50
C ALA A 83 0.17 18.19 -51.51
N THR A 84 0.60 18.00 -52.75
CA THR A 84 -0.26 17.57 -53.88
C THR A 84 0.24 16.27 -54.52
N VAL A 85 0.75 15.32 -53.71
CA VAL A 85 1.36 14.00 -54.04
C VAL A 85 2.88 14.00 -53.82
N VAL A 86 3.34 13.26 -52.81
CA VAL A 86 4.76 13.06 -52.44
C VAL A 86 5.09 11.56 -52.55
N PRO A 87 6.24 11.15 -53.12
CA PRO A 87 6.67 9.75 -53.03
C PRO A 87 7.08 9.37 -51.59
N THR A 88 6.49 8.28 -51.12
CA THR A 88 6.65 7.49 -49.87
C THR A 88 7.73 7.93 -48.84
N PRO A 89 7.48 8.93 -47.97
CA PRO A 89 8.34 9.21 -46.81
C PRO A 89 7.99 8.31 -45.60
N THR A 90 8.92 8.13 -44.66
CA THR A 90 8.68 7.38 -43.41
C THR A 90 7.70 8.12 -42.49
N MET A 91 7.77 9.45 -42.43
CA MET A 91 6.86 10.32 -41.67
C MET A 91 6.48 11.58 -42.47
N GLU A 92 5.19 11.93 -42.47
CA GLU A 92 4.67 13.16 -43.09
C GLU A 92 3.80 13.97 -42.12
N VAL A 93 4.04 15.29 -42.04
CA VAL A 93 3.26 16.24 -41.23
C VAL A 93 2.74 17.42 -42.07
N PRO A 94 1.70 17.24 -42.92
CA PRO A 94 1.12 18.34 -43.68
C PRO A 94 -0.02 19.05 -42.93
N ILE A 95 -0.09 20.39 -43.03
CA ILE A 95 -1.24 21.15 -42.53
C ILE A 95 -2.49 20.80 -43.36
N THR A 96 -2.43 20.89 -44.70
CA THR A 96 -3.53 20.52 -45.62
C THR A 96 -3.03 19.58 -46.73
N ALA A 97 -3.73 18.48 -46.99
CA ALA A 97 -3.37 17.53 -48.05
C ALA A 97 -4.60 16.99 -48.80
N THR A 98 -4.51 16.90 -50.13
CA THR A 98 -5.58 16.28 -50.94
C THR A 98 -5.58 14.76 -50.77
N VAL A 99 -4.41 14.13 -50.73
CA VAL A 99 -4.21 12.71 -50.42
C VAL A 99 -2.89 12.60 -49.67
N ALA A 100 -2.89 12.09 -48.44
CA ALA A 100 -1.64 11.72 -47.78
C ALA A 100 -1.10 10.45 -48.47
N ALA A 101 0.16 10.43 -48.89
CA ALA A 101 0.75 9.25 -49.53
C ALA A 101 0.83 8.08 -48.53
N THR A 102 1.09 6.86 -49.02
CA THR A 102 1.30 5.66 -48.18
C THR A 102 2.55 5.81 -47.30
N SER A 103 2.47 6.54 -46.21
CA SER A 103 3.55 6.71 -45.22
C SER A 103 3.32 5.78 -44.02
N THR A 104 4.41 5.41 -43.35
CA THR A 104 4.34 4.63 -42.10
C THR A 104 3.57 5.42 -41.04
N VAL A 105 3.77 6.74 -40.98
CA VAL A 105 3.07 7.63 -40.06
C VAL A 105 2.56 8.88 -40.80
N ALA A 106 1.24 9.09 -40.77
CA ALA A 106 0.58 10.27 -41.33
C ALA A 106 -0.05 11.11 -40.21
N ILE A 107 0.44 12.34 -40.02
CA ILE A 107 -0.09 13.30 -39.03
C ILE A 107 -0.56 14.54 -39.78
N SER A 108 -1.86 14.79 -39.89
CA SER A 108 -2.37 15.94 -40.67
C SER A 108 -3.58 16.61 -40.07
N THR A 109 -3.70 17.94 -40.23
CA THR A 109 -4.85 18.66 -39.66
C THR A 109 -6.10 18.47 -40.51
N THR A 110 -6.04 18.66 -41.84
CA THR A 110 -7.23 18.63 -42.71
C THR A 110 -7.06 17.79 -43.99
N PRO A 111 -6.65 16.51 -43.91
CA PRO A 111 -6.53 15.68 -45.11
C PRO A 111 -7.90 15.32 -45.69
N THR A 112 -8.02 15.29 -47.02
CA THR A 112 -9.24 14.74 -47.65
C THR A 112 -9.26 13.22 -47.48
N ALA A 113 -8.18 12.50 -47.80
CA ALA A 113 -8.08 11.06 -47.64
C ALA A 113 -6.71 10.59 -47.11
N ILE A 114 -6.72 9.53 -46.28
CA ILE A 114 -5.53 8.84 -45.77
C ILE A 114 -5.65 7.33 -46.11
N PRO A 115 -5.10 6.87 -47.24
CA PRO A 115 -5.11 5.46 -47.64
C PRO A 115 -3.96 4.67 -46.99
N THR A 116 -4.27 3.56 -46.30
CA THR A 116 -3.30 2.51 -45.87
C THR A 116 -2.09 2.97 -45.02
N PRO A 117 -2.21 3.86 -44.02
CA PRO A 117 -1.07 4.19 -43.15
C PRO A 117 -0.85 3.10 -42.08
N THR A 118 0.40 2.92 -41.61
CA THR A 118 0.60 2.14 -40.39
C THR A 118 0.01 2.90 -39.20
N LEU A 119 0.14 4.22 -39.12
CA LEU A 119 -0.53 5.07 -38.13
C LEU A 119 -1.11 6.34 -38.77
N ALA A 120 -2.40 6.62 -38.53
CA ALA A 120 -3.07 7.86 -38.92
C ALA A 120 -3.42 8.70 -37.68
N VAL A 121 -2.99 9.97 -37.65
CA VAL A 121 -3.43 10.96 -36.67
C VAL A 121 -3.97 12.18 -37.42
N SER A 122 -5.23 12.56 -37.18
CA SER A 122 -5.80 13.75 -37.81
C SER A 122 -6.75 14.56 -36.95
N THR A 123 -6.98 15.83 -37.30
CA THR A 123 -8.05 16.62 -36.65
C THR A 123 -9.35 16.53 -37.43
N THR A 124 -9.36 16.80 -38.73
CA THR A 124 -10.55 16.70 -39.60
C THR A 124 -10.21 15.90 -40.85
N VAL A 125 -10.91 14.80 -41.13
CA VAL A 125 -10.61 13.95 -42.29
C VAL A 125 -11.87 13.45 -42.96
N THR A 126 -11.91 13.43 -44.30
CA THR A 126 -13.08 12.88 -45.00
C THR A 126 -13.06 11.35 -44.96
N ALA A 127 -11.93 10.71 -45.28
CA ALA A 127 -11.82 9.25 -45.25
C ALA A 127 -10.48 8.73 -44.74
N VAL A 128 -10.52 7.75 -43.84
CA VAL A 128 -9.37 6.95 -43.39
C VAL A 128 -9.61 5.49 -43.72
N ALA A 129 -8.75 4.86 -44.51
CA ALA A 129 -8.90 3.46 -44.93
C ALA A 129 -7.74 2.59 -44.44
N THR A 130 -8.07 1.42 -43.87
CA THR A 130 -7.14 0.36 -43.43
C THR A 130 -5.94 0.81 -42.56
N PRO A 131 -6.11 1.66 -41.53
CA PRO A 131 -5.01 2.09 -40.66
C PRO A 131 -4.73 1.06 -39.54
N THR A 132 -3.48 1.03 -39.04
CA THR A 132 -3.05 0.09 -37.99
C THR A 132 -2.35 0.80 -36.79
N PRO A 133 -2.80 1.96 -36.26
CA PRO A 133 -4.18 2.40 -35.96
C PRO A 133 -4.60 3.79 -36.53
N ALA A 134 -5.85 4.21 -36.30
CA ALA A 134 -6.35 5.57 -36.59
C ALA A 134 -6.85 6.34 -35.35
N ILE A 135 -6.40 7.59 -35.24
CA ILE A 135 -6.80 8.56 -34.21
C ILE A 135 -7.27 9.82 -34.95
N SER A 136 -8.52 10.23 -34.78
CA SER A 136 -9.06 11.38 -35.52
C SER A 136 -10.09 12.16 -34.71
N ILE A 137 -10.00 13.49 -34.66
CA ILE A 137 -10.99 14.27 -33.89
C ILE A 137 -12.36 14.19 -34.58
N THR A 138 -12.45 14.56 -35.86
CA THR A 138 -13.71 14.70 -36.62
C THR A 138 -13.71 13.97 -37.98
N PRO A 139 -13.56 12.63 -38.04
CA PRO A 139 -13.61 11.88 -39.29
C PRO A 139 -15.03 11.77 -39.87
N THR A 140 -15.17 11.90 -41.20
CA THR A 140 -16.43 11.52 -41.87
C THR A 140 -16.54 10.00 -42.00
N ALA A 141 -15.51 9.31 -42.50
CA ALA A 141 -15.50 7.85 -42.63
C ALA A 141 -14.18 7.23 -42.14
N ILE A 142 -14.27 6.15 -41.37
CA ILE A 142 -13.15 5.28 -40.99
C ILE A 142 -13.49 3.84 -41.39
N LEU A 143 -12.67 3.24 -42.25
CA LEU A 143 -12.90 1.90 -42.79
C LEU A 143 -11.81 0.93 -42.36
N THR A 144 -12.20 -0.24 -41.85
CA THR A 144 -11.31 -1.37 -41.47
C THR A 144 -10.11 -1.01 -40.56
N PRO A 145 -10.26 -0.18 -39.51
CA PRO A 145 -9.14 0.20 -38.65
C PRO A 145 -8.81 -0.87 -37.61
N THR A 146 -7.53 -0.96 -37.26
CA THR A 146 -7.05 -1.85 -36.20
C THR A 146 -6.12 -1.10 -35.25
N PRO A 147 -6.60 -0.40 -34.20
CA PRO A 147 -7.93 0.15 -33.83
C PRO A 147 -8.31 1.55 -34.41
N ALA A 148 -9.53 2.05 -34.12
CA ALA A 148 -9.98 3.43 -34.35
C ALA A 148 -10.43 4.18 -33.09
N ILE A 149 -9.93 5.41 -32.93
CA ILE A 149 -10.25 6.33 -31.83
C ILE A 149 -10.71 7.67 -32.43
N SER A 150 -11.88 8.17 -32.01
CA SER A 150 -12.39 9.46 -32.49
C SER A 150 -13.21 10.25 -31.47
N THR A 151 -13.47 11.54 -31.75
CA THR A 151 -14.46 12.31 -30.99
C THR A 151 -15.82 12.28 -31.70
N THR A 152 -15.92 12.81 -32.92
CA THR A 152 -17.16 12.81 -33.72
C THR A 152 -16.91 12.06 -35.01
N ALA A 153 -17.59 10.94 -35.23
CA ALA A 153 -17.44 10.15 -36.46
C ALA A 153 -18.78 10.01 -37.16
N THR A 154 -18.85 10.27 -38.48
CA THR A 154 -20.11 9.98 -39.19
C THR A 154 -20.25 8.48 -39.41
N SER A 155 -19.22 7.79 -39.88
CA SER A 155 -19.25 6.34 -40.10
C SER A 155 -17.95 5.66 -39.71
N ILE A 156 -18.07 4.53 -39.00
CA ILE A 156 -16.96 3.63 -38.67
C ILE A 156 -17.37 2.21 -39.10
N ALA A 157 -16.68 1.61 -40.05
CA ALA A 157 -17.00 0.28 -40.56
C ALA A 157 -15.88 -0.72 -40.25
N THR A 158 -16.28 -1.93 -39.83
CA THR A 158 -15.41 -3.10 -39.59
C THR A 158 -14.16 -2.83 -38.72
N PRO A 159 -14.25 -2.09 -37.60
CA PRO A 159 -13.11 -1.89 -36.72
C PRO A 159 -12.88 -3.12 -35.82
N THR A 160 -11.62 -3.44 -35.52
CA THR A 160 -11.35 -4.38 -34.40
C THR A 160 -11.80 -3.76 -33.07
N LEU A 161 -11.55 -2.46 -32.90
CA LEU A 161 -12.01 -1.67 -31.77
C LEU A 161 -12.36 -0.26 -32.26
N ALA A 162 -13.57 0.20 -31.94
CA ALA A 162 -13.99 1.59 -32.11
C ALA A 162 -14.24 2.22 -30.75
N VAL A 163 -13.49 3.29 -30.45
CA VAL A 163 -13.72 4.17 -29.30
C VAL A 163 -14.10 5.54 -29.84
N SER A 164 -15.33 6.00 -29.58
CA SER A 164 -15.80 7.29 -30.10
C SER A 164 -16.74 7.98 -29.15
N THR A 165 -16.63 9.29 -28.94
CA THR A 165 -17.59 9.98 -28.06
C THR A 165 -18.96 10.04 -28.72
N THR A 166 -19.04 10.50 -29.98
CA THR A 166 -20.31 10.78 -30.66
C THR A 166 -20.36 10.24 -32.10
N PRO A 167 -20.29 8.91 -32.31
CA PRO A 167 -20.43 8.33 -33.64
C PRO A 167 -21.89 8.35 -34.12
N THR A 168 -22.12 8.64 -35.40
CA THR A 168 -23.43 8.44 -36.02
C THR A 168 -23.65 6.94 -36.29
N THR A 169 -22.78 6.31 -37.08
CA THR A 169 -22.90 4.87 -37.41
C THR A 169 -21.63 4.09 -37.11
N VAL A 170 -21.76 2.96 -36.41
CA VAL A 170 -20.69 1.96 -36.23
C VAL A 170 -21.18 0.60 -36.73
N ALA A 171 -20.58 0.08 -37.79
CA ALA A 171 -20.96 -1.19 -38.41
C ALA A 171 -19.91 -2.27 -38.18
N THR A 172 -20.37 -3.46 -37.78
CA THR A 172 -19.59 -4.70 -37.61
C THR A 172 -18.29 -4.56 -36.81
N PRO A 173 -18.29 -3.91 -35.63
CA PRO A 173 -17.11 -3.86 -34.77
C PRO A 173 -16.95 -5.17 -33.98
N THR A 174 -15.72 -5.59 -33.67
CA THR A 174 -15.56 -6.60 -32.59
C THR A 174 -15.95 -5.96 -31.25
N LEU A 175 -15.46 -4.75 -30.97
CA LEU A 175 -15.83 -3.96 -29.81
C LEU A 175 -16.14 -2.51 -30.20
N ALA A 176 -17.33 -2.02 -29.83
CA ALA A 176 -17.68 -0.61 -29.89
C ALA A 176 -17.89 -0.02 -28.48
N VAL A 177 -17.17 1.06 -28.19
CA VAL A 177 -17.32 1.85 -26.96
C VAL A 177 -17.66 3.28 -27.35
N SER A 178 -18.79 3.78 -26.84
CA SER A 178 -19.21 5.16 -27.11
C SER A 178 -19.89 5.85 -25.94
N THR A 179 -19.94 7.19 -25.95
CA THR A 179 -20.85 7.91 -25.04
C THR A 179 -22.22 8.02 -25.71
N THR A 180 -22.31 8.59 -26.91
CA THR A 180 -23.59 8.74 -27.64
C THR A 180 -23.48 8.19 -29.06
N ALA A 181 -24.19 7.10 -29.36
CA ALA A 181 -24.25 6.54 -30.71
C ALA A 181 -25.65 6.67 -31.32
N THR A 182 -25.75 6.97 -32.61
CA THR A 182 -27.05 6.88 -33.31
C THR A 182 -27.36 5.42 -33.64
N SER A 183 -26.46 4.72 -34.35
CA SER A 183 -26.66 3.32 -34.75
C SER A 183 -25.41 2.48 -34.57
N VAL A 184 -25.52 1.32 -33.91
CA VAL A 184 -24.47 0.28 -33.84
C VAL A 184 -25.01 -1.04 -34.35
N ALA A 185 -24.45 -1.56 -35.44
CA ALA A 185 -24.93 -2.76 -36.10
C ALA A 185 -23.93 -3.92 -36.01
N THR A 186 -24.40 -5.11 -35.62
CA THR A 186 -23.64 -6.36 -35.57
C THR A 186 -22.33 -6.30 -34.76
N PRO A 187 -22.30 -5.71 -33.55
CA PRO A 187 -21.11 -5.78 -32.71
C PRO A 187 -20.99 -7.15 -32.02
N THR A 188 -19.78 -7.67 -31.80
CA THR A 188 -19.63 -8.75 -30.80
C THR A 188 -19.95 -8.20 -29.41
N LEU A 189 -19.41 -7.02 -29.08
CA LEU A 189 -19.69 -6.32 -27.84
C LEU A 189 -19.90 -4.83 -28.09
N VAL A 190 -20.98 -4.28 -27.54
CA VAL A 190 -21.20 -2.83 -27.47
C VAL A 190 -21.34 -2.36 -26.03
N VAL A 191 -20.64 -1.26 -25.72
CA VAL A 191 -20.77 -0.52 -24.47
C VAL A 191 -21.08 0.94 -24.82
N SER A 192 -22.23 1.45 -24.36
CA SER A 192 -22.63 2.83 -24.64
C SER A 192 -23.45 3.44 -23.52
N THR A 193 -23.32 4.75 -23.29
CA THR A 193 -24.22 5.43 -22.34
C THR A 193 -25.57 5.73 -23.00
N THR A 194 -25.56 6.23 -24.24
CA THR A 194 -26.78 6.53 -25.00
C THR A 194 -26.66 5.94 -26.40
N ALA A 195 -27.62 5.13 -26.81
CA ALA A 195 -27.67 4.57 -28.15
C ALA A 195 -29.10 4.65 -28.70
N THR A 196 -29.28 5.18 -29.92
CA THR A 196 -30.63 5.21 -30.51
C THR A 196 -31.02 3.81 -31.01
N ALA A 197 -30.16 3.15 -31.78
CA ALA A 197 -30.39 1.79 -32.27
C ALA A 197 -29.16 0.89 -32.12
N VAL A 198 -29.35 -0.29 -31.54
CA VAL A 198 -28.34 -1.37 -31.50
C VAL A 198 -28.96 -2.63 -32.09
N THR A 199 -28.41 -3.16 -33.18
CA THR A 199 -28.96 -4.33 -33.87
C THR A 199 -27.98 -5.49 -33.85
N THR A 200 -28.45 -6.67 -33.45
CA THR A 200 -27.72 -7.94 -33.48
C THR A 200 -26.39 -7.93 -32.69
N PRO A 201 -26.34 -7.40 -31.45
CA PRO A 201 -25.15 -7.55 -30.62
C PRO A 201 -25.06 -8.97 -30.04
N THR A 202 -23.87 -9.56 -29.93
CA THR A 202 -23.73 -10.74 -29.05
C THR A 202 -23.93 -10.32 -27.60
N LEU A 203 -23.28 -9.22 -27.17
CA LEU A 203 -23.47 -8.62 -25.86
C LEU A 203 -23.67 -7.11 -25.96
N ALA A 204 -24.75 -6.60 -25.36
CA ALA A 204 -25.03 -5.18 -25.21
C ALA A 204 -25.03 -4.75 -23.74
N VAL A 205 -24.18 -3.78 -23.38
CA VAL A 205 -24.17 -3.13 -22.07
C VAL A 205 -24.47 -1.65 -22.27
N LEU A 206 -25.69 -1.22 -21.96
CA LEU A 206 -26.20 0.10 -22.36
C LEU A 206 -26.91 0.77 -21.18
N THR A 207 -26.66 2.05 -20.91
CA THR A 207 -27.42 2.72 -19.86
C THR A 207 -28.79 3.18 -20.36
N THR A 208 -28.83 4.00 -21.42
CA THR A 208 -30.07 4.64 -21.90
C THR A 208 -30.34 4.37 -23.40
N PRO A 209 -30.53 3.12 -23.84
CA PRO A 209 -30.83 2.86 -25.24
C PRO A 209 -32.29 3.11 -25.60
N THR A 210 -32.53 3.61 -26.81
CA THR A 210 -33.89 3.72 -27.36
C THR A 210 -34.36 2.37 -27.90
N ALA A 211 -33.61 1.71 -28.77
CA ALA A 211 -33.97 0.40 -29.33
C ALA A 211 -32.78 -0.59 -29.35
N VAL A 212 -33.01 -1.80 -28.86
CA VAL A 212 -32.07 -2.93 -28.97
C VAL A 212 -32.78 -4.13 -29.61
N ALA A 213 -32.30 -4.57 -30.77
CA ALA A 213 -32.88 -5.71 -31.50
C ALA A 213 -31.93 -6.91 -31.50
N THR A 214 -32.49 -8.09 -31.26
CA THR A 214 -31.83 -9.41 -31.36
C THR A 214 -30.49 -9.53 -30.59
N PRO A 215 -30.39 -9.10 -29.31
CA PRO A 215 -29.20 -9.36 -28.52
C PRO A 215 -29.16 -10.82 -28.02
N THR A 216 -27.98 -11.46 -28.01
CA THR A 216 -27.83 -12.71 -27.25
C THR A 216 -27.93 -12.43 -25.75
N LEU A 217 -27.26 -11.39 -25.26
CA LEU A 217 -27.38 -10.91 -23.88
C LEU A 217 -27.42 -9.38 -23.85
N ALA A 218 -28.37 -8.82 -23.09
CA ALA A 218 -28.49 -7.39 -22.88
C ALA A 218 -28.51 -7.03 -21.38
N VAL A 219 -27.64 -6.11 -20.97
CA VAL A 219 -27.59 -5.51 -19.63
C VAL A 219 -27.91 -4.02 -19.78
N LEU A 220 -29.08 -3.62 -19.29
CA LEU A 220 -29.70 -2.33 -19.60
C LEU A 220 -30.09 -1.62 -18.30
N THR A 221 -29.89 -0.31 -18.18
CA THR A 221 -30.40 0.41 -16.99
C THR A 221 -31.81 0.95 -17.23
N THR A 222 -32.00 1.73 -18.29
CA THR A 222 -33.29 2.38 -18.64
C THR A 222 -33.56 2.27 -20.15
N PRO A 223 -33.88 1.07 -20.66
CA PRO A 223 -34.19 0.90 -22.08
C PRO A 223 -35.60 1.38 -22.42
N THR A 224 -35.79 1.92 -23.63
CA THR A 224 -37.14 2.23 -24.15
C THR A 224 -37.78 1.01 -24.84
N ALA A 225 -37.04 0.29 -25.69
CA ALA A 225 -37.52 -0.93 -26.36
C ALA A 225 -36.42 -1.99 -26.53
N VAL A 226 -36.76 -3.25 -26.27
CA VAL A 226 -35.89 -4.42 -26.48
C VAL A 226 -36.70 -5.51 -27.19
N ALA A 227 -36.22 -5.97 -28.35
CA ALA A 227 -36.89 -6.97 -29.16
C ALA A 227 -36.05 -8.26 -29.25
N THR A 228 -36.71 -9.41 -29.07
CA THR A 228 -36.14 -10.77 -29.26
C THR A 228 -34.78 -11.03 -28.59
N PRO A 229 -34.61 -10.73 -27.28
CA PRO A 229 -33.41 -11.10 -26.54
C PRO A 229 -33.40 -12.58 -26.14
N THR A 230 -32.24 -13.24 -26.10
CA THR A 230 -32.13 -14.55 -25.42
C THR A 230 -32.20 -14.36 -23.90
N SER A 231 -31.55 -13.31 -23.38
CA SER A 231 -31.56 -12.93 -21.96
C SER A 231 -31.48 -11.41 -21.77
N VAL A 232 -32.23 -10.85 -20.82
CA VAL A 232 -32.18 -9.41 -20.44
C VAL A 232 -32.02 -9.26 -18.93
N ILE A 233 -31.11 -8.38 -18.52
CA ILE A 233 -30.97 -7.89 -17.15
C ILE A 233 -31.27 -6.38 -17.17
N SER A 234 -32.32 -5.96 -16.47
CA SER A 234 -32.71 -4.54 -16.35
C SER A 234 -32.79 -4.11 -14.90
N THR A 235 -32.25 -2.94 -14.55
CA THR A 235 -32.33 -2.37 -13.19
C THR A 235 -33.61 -1.57 -12.94
N THR A 236 -34.45 -1.38 -13.96
CA THR A 236 -35.71 -0.62 -13.87
C THR A 236 -36.87 -1.43 -14.50
N PRO A 237 -38.09 -1.47 -13.91
CA PRO A 237 -39.23 -2.18 -14.50
C PRO A 237 -39.81 -1.37 -15.67
N GLY A 238 -39.44 -1.73 -16.91
CA GLY A 238 -40.11 -1.25 -18.13
C GLY A 238 -41.20 -2.23 -18.59
N PRO A 239 -42.18 -1.80 -19.42
CA PRO A 239 -43.35 -2.59 -19.76
C PRO A 239 -42.98 -3.70 -20.75
N THR A 240 -42.57 -4.87 -20.26
CA THR A 240 -42.49 -6.08 -21.08
C THR A 240 -43.87 -6.70 -21.21
N ARG A 241 -44.43 -6.64 -22.42
CA ARG A 241 -45.75 -7.21 -22.74
C ARG A 241 -45.69 -8.72 -22.99
N ALA A 242 -46.20 -9.48 -22.00
CA ALA A 242 -46.92 -10.77 -22.04
C ALA A 242 -46.16 -12.11 -22.29
N PRO A 243 -46.77 -13.29 -22.01
CA PRO A 243 -47.25 -13.82 -20.72
C PRO A 243 -46.65 -15.22 -20.36
N ALA A 244 -46.92 -15.70 -19.13
CA ALA A 244 -46.38 -16.92 -18.49
C ALA A 244 -46.83 -18.27 -19.11
N PRO A 245 -46.21 -19.40 -18.70
CA PRO A 245 -46.85 -20.19 -17.64
C PRO A 245 -45.92 -20.73 -16.54
N THR A 246 -46.61 -21.08 -15.45
CA THR A 246 -46.27 -21.53 -14.11
C THR A 246 -45.21 -22.65 -14.01
N ALA A 247 -44.24 -22.51 -13.10
CA ALA A 247 -43.38 -23.61 -12.65
C ALA A 247 -43.09 -23.55 -11.14
N THR A 248 -43.08 -24.74 -10.56
CA THR A 248 -43.02 -25.14 -9.14
C THR A 248 -41.83 -24.58 -8.35
N ARG A 249 -42.10 -24.26 -7.07
CA ARG A 249 -41.16 -23.66 -6.12
C ARG A 249 -40.16 -24.69 -5.59
N GLY A 250 -39.18 -25.07 -6.43
CA GLY A 250 -37.93 -25.68 -5.98
C GLY A 250 -36.91 -24.57 -5.68
N VAL A 251 -36.24 -24.62 -4.52
CA VAL A 251 -35.12 -23.72 -4.24
C VAL A 251 -33.99 -24.03 -5.22
N ARG A 252 -33.92 -23.30 -6.33
CA ARG A 252 -32.76 -23.33 -7.23
C ARG A 252 -31.72 -22.36 -6.68
N ARG A 253 -30.55 -22.87 -6.31
CA ARG A 253 -29.36 -22.03 -6.12
C ARG A 253 -28.88 -21.60 -7.50
N ALA A 254 -28.98 -20.31 -7.80
CA ALA A 254 -28.37 -19.72 -8.98
C ALA A 254 -26.96 -19.25 -8.60
N TYR A 255 -25.94 -19.76 -9.29
CA TYR A 255 -24.59 -19.19 -9.24
C TYR A 255 -24.54 -18.04 -10.25
N LEU A 256 -24.60 -16.80 -9.75
CA LEU A 256 -24.40 -15.60 -10.57
C LEU A 256 -22.88 -15.37 -10.73
N PRO A 257 -22.30 -15.42 -11.94
CA PRO A 257 -20.96 -14.90 -12.15
C PRO A 257 -21.00 -13.38 -12.03
N TYR A 258 -20.43 -12.86 -10.94
CA TYR A 258 -20.22 -11.43 -10.76
C TYR A 258 -18.93 -11.05 -11.47
N LEU A 259 -19.06 -10.33 -12.59
CA LEU A 259 -17.95 -9.79 -13.37
C LEU A 259 -17.98 -8.27 -13.27
N THR A 260 -16.96 -7.69 -12.67
CA THR A 260 -16.69 -6.25 -12.75
C THR A 260 -15.40 -6.06 -13.55
N ARG A 261 -15.34 -4.98 -14.35
CA ARG A 261 -14.17 -4.69 -15.21
C ARG A 261 -13.00 -4.03 -14.47
N SER A 262 -13.16 -3.72 -13.18
CA SER A 262 -12.13 -3.05 -12.36
C SER A 262 -12.00 -3.61 -10.95
N ALA A 263 -12.80 -4.60 -10.59
CA ALA A 263 -12.45 -5.49 -9.50
C ALA A 263 -11.36 -6.38 -10.06
N GLU A 264 -10.11 -5.98 -9.83
CA GLU A 264 -9.18 -7.02 -9.39
C GLU A 264 -9.88 -7.69 -8.21
N PHE A 265 -10.54 -8.82 -8.46
CA PHE A 265 -10.63 -9.81 -7.41
C PHE A 265 -9.18 -10.17 -7.15
N ALA A 266 -8.54 -9.42 -6.25
CA ALA A 266 -7.40 -9.93 -5.54
C ALA A 266 -7.90 -11.27 -5.01
N ALA A 267 -7.51 -12.37 -5.67
CA ALA A 267 -7.64 -13.69 -5.09
C ALA A 267 -7.17 -13.51 -3.65
N PRO A 268 -8.00 -13.80 -2.62
CA PRO A 268 -7.83 -13.15 -1.33
C PRO A 268 -6.38 -13.33 -0.91
N ARG A 269 -5.66 -12.20 -0.85
CA ARG A 269 -4.22 -12.27 -0.70
C ARG A 269 -3.99 -12.78 0.71
N PRO A 270 -3.15 -13.81 0.88
CA PRO A 270 -2.75 -14.22 2.21
C PRO A 270 -2.29 -12.99 2.98
N ARG A 271 -2.72 -12.89 4.24
CA ARG A 271 -2.32 -11.80 5.13
C ARG A 271 -0.80 -11.76 5.20
N VAL A 272 -0.21 -10.58 5.03
CA VAL A 272 1.26 -10.47 5.08
C VAL A 272 1.68 -10.18 6.51
N TRP A 273 2.45 -11.09 7.08
CA TRP A 273 3.20 -10.84 8.29
C TRP A 273 4.55 -10.24 7.95
N GLY A 274 4.88 -9.15 8.61
CA GLY A 274 6.18 -8.53 8.53
C GLY A 274 6.82 -8.32 9.89
N THR A 275 8.04 -7.82 9.85
CA THR A 275 8.83 -7.49 11.05
C THR A 275 9.61 -6.20 10.81
N GLN A 276 10.16 -5.65 11.89
CA GLN A 276 11.12 -4.56 11.85
C GLN A 276 12.25 -4.84 12.83
N PHE A 277 13.47 -4.51 12.42
CA PHE A 277 14.67 -4.63 13.24
C PHE A 277 14.94 -3.31 13.96
N VAL A 278 15.47 -3.41 15.17
CA VAL A 278 15.69 -2.23 16.03
C VAL A 278 17.00 -1.52 15.71
N MET A 279 18.02 -2.29 15.34
CA MET A 279 19.37 -1.84 15.13
C MET A 279 19.79 -1.93 13.66
N GLU A 280 18.82 -1.82 12.73
CA GLU A 280 19.01 -1.95 11.27
C GLU A 280 19.96 -0.91 10.66
N HIS A 281 20.39 0.08 11.44
CA HIS A 281 21.36 1.09 11.04
C HIS A 281 22.72 0.96 11.71
N SER A 282 22.88 0.02 12.64
CA SER A 282 24.18 -0.33 13.17
C SER A 282 24.83 -1.34 12.22
N GLY A 283 25.97 -0.98 11.62
CA GLY A 283 26.61 -1.82 10.61
C GLY A 283 26.90 -3.25 11.08
N THR A 284 27.32 -3.44 12.34
CA THR A 284 27.58 -4.78 12.91
C THR A 284 26.28 -5.53 13.18
N HIS A 285 25.29 -4.90 13.83
CA HIS A 285 24.04 -5.58 14.15
C HIS A 285 23.19 -5.88 12.90
N HIS A 286 23.18 -4.98 11.90
CA HIS A 286 22.53 -5.24 10.62
C HIS A 286 23.19 -6.44 9.90
N ALA A 287 24.52 -6.56 9.94
CA ALA A 287 25.20 -7.71 9.37
C ALA A 287 24.79 -9.03 10.07
N ASP A 288 24.64 -9.01 11.40
CA ASP A 288 24.15 -10.15 12.18
C ASP A 288 22.68 -10.46 11.84
N ASP A 289 21.82 -9.43 11.73
CA ASP A 289 20.42 -9.57 11.31
C ASP A 289 20.32 -10.23 9.93
N VAL A 290 21.13 -9.79 8.97
CA VAL A 290 21.19 -10.37 7.61
C VAL A 290 21.64 -11.82 7.65
N ALA A 291 22.72 -12.13 8.37
CA ALA A 291 23.32 -13.46 8.37
C ALA A 291 22.51 -14.49 9.17
N ILE A 292 21.93 -14.08 10.30
CA ILE A 292 21.31 -14.97 11.29
C ILE A 292 19.80 -14.91 11.23
N GLU A 293 19.23 -13.70 11.20
CA GLU A 293 17.81 -13.50 11.46
C GLU A 293 16.96 -13.47 10.20
N LEU A 294 17.42 -12.92 9.06
CA LEU A 294 16.64 -12.95 7.83
C LEU A 294 16.21 -14.36 7.40
N PRO A 295 17.09 -15.39 7.43
CA PRO A 295 16.67 -16.77 7.18
C PRO A 295 15.62 -17.27 8.19
N ARG A 296 15.75 -16.89 9.46
CA ARG A 296 14.84 -17.28 10.54
C ARG A 296 13.47 -16.62 10.41
N VAL A 297 13.44 -15.32 10.12
CA VAL A 297 12.23 -14.53 9.81
C VAL A 297 11.49 -15.15 8.62
N TYR A 298 12.22 -15.47 7.55
CA TYR A 298 11.63 -16.09 6.36
C TYR A 298 11.09 -17.50 6.68
N ALA A 299 11.84 -18.31 7.43
CA ALA A 299 11.40 -19.63 7.88
C ALA A 299 10.18 -19.59 8.80
N ALA A 300 10.03 -18.53 9.61
CA ALA A 300 8.85 -18.32 10.43
C ALA A 300 7.59 -17.98 9.61
N GLY A 301 7.72 -17.65 8.32
CA GLY A 301 6.61 -17.35 7.43
C GLY A 301 6.34 -15.86 7.23
N MET A 302 7.16 -14.98 7.82
CA MET A 302 7.11 -13.54 7.53
C MET A 302 7.64 -13.27 6.13
N ARG A 303 7.05 -12.30 5.44
CA ARG A 303 7.35 -12.00 4.02
C ARG A 303 7.58 -10.52 3.75
N SER A 304 7.50 -9.66 4.77
CA SER A 304 7.79 -8.25 4.62
C SER A 304 8.66 -7.71 5.74
N ILE A 305 9.48 -6.71 5.43
CA ILE A 305 10.25 -5.96 6.42
C ILE A 305 9.83 -4.49 6.34
N ARG A 306 9.59 -3.87 7.50
CA ARG A 306 9.46 -2.42 7.61
C ARG A 306 10.81 -1.85 8.01
N ALA A 307 11.33 -0.91 7.23
CA ALA A 307 12.68 -0.39 7.37
C ALA A 307 12.72 1.13 7.23
N ALA A 308 13.51 1.80 8.05
CA ALA A 308 13.72 3.24 7.98
C ALA A 308 14.78 3.61 6.93
N ILE A 309 14.57 4.70 6.22
CA ILE A 309 15.64 5.43 5.54
C ILE A 309 15.58 6.90 5.93
N ARG A 310 16.77 7.49 6.08
CA ARG A 310 16.95 8.84 6.60
C ARG A 310 17.31 9.83 5.50
N TRP A 311 16.52 10.90 5.34
CA TRP A 311 16.82 11.93 4.35
C TRP A 311 18.12 12.65 4.70
N ASP A 312 18.35 12.98 5.97
CA ASP A 312 19.55 13.68 6.45
C ASP A 312 20.85 12.87 6.29
N TRP A 313 20.76 11.55 6.14
CA TRP A 313 21.92 10.70 5.83
C TRP A 313 22.21 10.61 4.34
N ILE A 314 21.16 10.63 3.52
CA ILE A 314 21.28 10.55 2.06
C ILE A 314 21.67 11.92 1.48
N GLU A 315 21.13 13.00 2.06
CA GLU A 315 21.33 14.38 1.65
C GLU A 315 21.67 15.27 2.87
N PRO A 316 22.87 15.11 3.47
CA PRO A 316 23.26 15.87 4.65
C PRO A 316 23.39 17.38 4.38
N GLU A 317 23.74 17.74 3.15
CA GLU A 317 23.81 19.11 2.65
C GLU A 317 22.91 19.24 1.42
N ASN A 318 22.23 20.39 1.26
CA ASN A 318 21.35 20.63 0.13
C ASN A 318 22.12 20.53 -1.19
N THR A 319 21.84 19.48 -1.95
CA THR A 319 22.56 19.15 -3.17
C THR A 319 21.62 18.46 -4.16
N THR A 320 22.14 17.98 -5.29
CA THR A 320 21.34 17.32 -6.32
C THR A 320 21.47 15.79 -6.24
N PRO A 321 20.49 15.02 -6.77
CA PRO A 321 20.45 13.56 -6.64
C PRO A 321 21.68 12.78 -7.10
N ASP A 322 22.51 13.35 -7.98
CA ASP A 322 23.78 12.79 -8.43
C ASP A 322 24.88 12.80 -7.35
N LEU A 323 24.72 13.63 -6.31
CA LEU A 323 25.64 13.77 -5.18
C LEU A 323 25.10 13.16 -3.88
N TYR A 324 23.89 12.58 -3.89
CA TYR A 324 23.32 11.91 -2.73
C TYR A 324 24.12 10.67 -2.33
N ASP A 325 24.25 10.44 -1.02
CA ASP A 325 24.90 9.26 -0.47
C ASP A 325 23.90 8.10 -0.27
N TRP A 326 23.78 7.29 -1.31
CA TRP A 326 22.87 6.14 -1.30
C TRP A 326 23.40 4.90 -0.59
N ARG A 327 24.67 4.88 -0.16
CA ARG A 327 25.38 3.64 0.24
C ARG A 327 24.62 2.85 1.31
N HIS A 328 24.16 3.55 2.35
CA HIS A 328 23.45 2.94 3.47
C HIS A 328 22.08 2.39 3.04
N ALA A 329 21.29 3.18 2.31
CA ALA A 329 19.97 2.77 1.84
C ALA A 329 20.05 1.64 0.80
N ASP A 330 21.07 1.64 -0.07
CA ASP A 330 21.31 0.58 -1.04
C ASP A 330 21.61 -0.75 -0.37
N GLN A 331 22.46 -0.74 0.65
CA GLN A 331 22.79 -1.93 1.43
C GLN A 331 21.54 -2.44 2.14
N LEU A 332 20.87 -1.60 2.92
CA LEU A 332 19.71 -2.00 3.73
C LEU A 332 18.57 -2.57 2.88
N LEU A 333 18.12 -1.81 1.87
CA LEU A 333 17.00 -2.23 1.02
C LEU A 333 17.40 -3.38 0.08
N GLY A 334 18.66 -3.42 -0.34
CA GLY A 334 19.23 -4.46 -1.17
C GLY A 334 19.28 -5.80 -0.44
N ASP A 335 19.81 -5.83 0.78
CA ASP A 335 19.94 -7.03 1.61
C ASP A 335 18.56 -7.65 1.89
N TYR A 336 17.56 -6.84 2.25
CA TYR A 336 16.20 -7.30 2.49
C TYR A 336 15.53 -7.83 1.22
N SER A 337 15.67 -7.13 0.09
CA SER A 337 15.09 -7.57 -1.19
C SER A 337 15.76 -8.86 -1.70
N ALA A 338 17.08 -8.97 -1.56
CA ALA A 338 17.85 -10.15 -1.93
C ALA A 338 17.50 -11.37 -1.09
N ALA A 339 17.15 -11.18 0.19
CA ALA A 339 16.62 -12.22 1.06
C ALA A 339 15.15 -12.58 0.77
N GLY A 340 14.52 -11.97 -0.24
CA GLY A 340 13.18 -12.30 -0.72
C GLY A 340 12.05 -11.59 0.01
N PHE A 341 12.33 -10.51 0.74
CA PHE A 341 11.32 -9.73 1.45
C PHE A 341 10.77 -8.58 0.61
N ASP A 342 9.47 -8.33 0.76
CA ASP A 342 8.82 -7.08 0.38
C ASP A 342 9.13 -5.99 1.43
N VAL A 343 9.60 -4.82 1.02
CA VAL A 343 10.00 -3.76 1.96
C VAL A 343 8.96 -2.65 2.04
N LEU A 344 8.45 -2.37 3.24
CA LEU A 344 7.74 -1.13 3.58
C LEU A 344 8.81 -0.11 4.02
N VAL A 345 9.04 0.91 3.21
CA VAL A 345 10.11 1.87 3.45
C VAL A 345 9.56 3.11 4.12
N MET A 346 10.04 3.39 5.33
CA MET A 346 9.67 4.53 6.13
C MET A 346 10.67 5.67 5.92
N LEU A 347 10.19 6.83 5.49
CA LEU A 347 11.01 8.03 5.27
C LEU A 347 11.02 8.87 6.55
N VAL A 348 12.17 8.98 7.21
CA VAL A 348 12.34 9.72 8.48
C VAL A 348 13.64 10.52 8.44
N GLY A 349 14.04 11.13 9.57
CA GLY A 349 15.30 11.87 9.71
C GLY A 349 15.46 12.94 8.64
N TYR A 350 14.85 14.10 8.87
CA TYR A 350 14.85 15.17 7.89
C TYR A 350 16.02 16.14 8.14
N PRO A 351 16.72 16.62 7.09
CA PRO A 351 17.89 17.45 7.28
C PRO A 351 17.52 18.83 7.82
N ALA A 352 18.35 19.36 8.72
CA ALA A 352 18.13 20.65 9.37
C ALA A 352 18.04 21.83 8.39
N TRP A 353 18.62 21.72 7.19
CA TRP A 353 18.48 22.73 6.14
C TRP A 353 17.10 22.70 5.45
N ALA A 354 16.36 21.58 5.53
CA ALA A 354 15.07 21.38 4.87
C ALA A 354 13.86 21.55 5.80
N THR A 355 13.95 21.12 7.05
CA THR A 355 12.84 21.13 8.02
C THR A 355 13.16 21.91 9.29
N GLU A 356 12.12 22.26 10.05
CA GLU A 356 12.29 22.91 11.35
C GLU A 356 13.02 22.01 12.35
N TYR A 357 12.57 20.75 12.44
CA TYR A 357 13.09 19.70 13.32
C TYR A 357 13.49 18.45 12.53
N GLY A 358 14.35 17.61 13.10
CA GLY A 358 14.74 16.33 12.50
C GLY A 358 13.57 15.33 12.36
N CYS A 359 12.55 15.48 13.20
CA CYS A 359 11.29 14.71 13.18
C CYS A 359 10.20 15.33 12.28
N GLY A 360 10.46 16.51 11.71
CA GLY A 360 9.51 17.26 10.89
C GLY A 360 9.26 18.66 11.41
N GLY A 361 8.02 18.96 11.79
CA GLY A 361 7.61 20.31 12.20
C GLY A 361 7.43 21.31 11.06
N GLY A 362 7.33 20.82 9.81
CA GLY A 362 7.18 21.65 8.63
C GLY A 362 8.47 21.83 7.83
N LEU A 363 8.28 22.07 6.53
CA LEU A 363 9.36 22.43 5.62
C LEU A 363 9.73 23.90 5.81
N ARG A 364 11.02 24.21 5.77
CA ARG A 364 11.51 25.59 5.71
C ARG A 364 11.11 26.23 4.38
N PRO A 365 11.01 27.57 4.32
CA PRO A 365 10.64 28.28 3.10
C PRO A 365 11.51 27.88 1.89
N GLY A 366 10.86 27.55 0.78
CA GLY A 366 11.53 27.13 -0.46
C GLY A 366 11.80 25.62 -0.57
N MET A 367 11.79 24.87 0.54
CA MET A 367 12.27 23.48 0.60
C MET A 367 11.28 22.42 0.03
N GLU A 368 10.11 22.85 -0.45
CA GLU A 368 9.16 21.94 -1.10
C GLU A 368 9.74 21.34 -2.37
N ARG A 369 10.53 22.10 -3.13
CA ARG A 369 11.15 21.62 -4.37
C ARG A 369 12.13 20.48 -4.05
N GLU A 370 12.96 20.65 -3.03
CA GLU A 370 13.99 19.72 -2.59
C GLU A 370 13.35 18.45 -2.05
N TRP A 371 12.26 18.55 -1.28
CA TRP A 371 11.49 17.38 -0.85
C TRP A 371 10.90 16.58 -2.03
N ARG A 372 10.39 17.27 -3.05
CA ARG A 372 9.88 16.63 -4.28
C ARG A 372 10.99 15.98 -5.09
N GLU A 373 12.17 16.59 -5.14
CA GLU A 373 13.36 16.07 -5.82
C GLU A 373 13.86 14.79 -5.14
N PHE A 374 14.01 14.82 -3.81
CA PHE A 374 14.41 13.67 -3.01
C PHE A 374 13.44 12.48 -3.15
N THR A 375 12.14 12.70 -2.93
CA THR A 375 11.12 11.64 -3.03
C THR A 375 10.99 11.07 -4.44
N ARG A 376 11.20 11.89 -5.48
CA ARG A 376 11.27 11.42 -6.86
C ARG A 376 12.53 10.59 -7.11
N ALA A 377 13.68 11.02 -6.61
CA ALA A 377 14.94 10.29 -6.76
C ALA A 377 14.88 8.91 -6.09
N LEU A 378 14.31 8.83 -4.89
CA LEU A 378 13.99 7.57 -4.20
C LEU A 378 13.14 6.64 -5.06
N ALA A 379 12.02 7.15 -5.59
CA ALA A 379 11.11 6.36 -6.42
C ALA A 379 11.78 5.89 -7.73
N VAL A 380 12.65 6.70 -8.34
CA VAL A 380 13.41 6.30 -9.54
C VAL A 380 14.41 5.21 -9.22
N ARG A 381 15.13 5.34 -8.10
CA ARG A 381 16.20 4.43 -7.70
C ARG A 381 15.66 3.06 -7.26
N TYR A 382 14.72 3.07 -6.32
CA TYR A 382 14.22 1.86 -5.66
C TYR A 382 12.93 1.31 -6.29
N GLY A 383 12.33 2.01 -7.26
CA GLY A 383 11.17 1.53 -8.00
C GLY A 383 11.45 0.47 -9.06
N ARG A 384 12.68 -0.06 -9.13
CA ARG A 384 13.15 -1.00 -10.15
C ARG A 384 13.86 -2.18 -9.48
N PRO A 385 13.91 -3.36 -10.14
CA PRO A 385 14.74 -4.47 -9.67
C PRO A 385 16.20 -4.04 -9.40
N PRO A 386 16.88 -4.64 -8.41
CA PRO A 386 16.45 -5.80 -7.63
C PRO A 386 15.58 -5.47 -6.40
N TYR A 387 15.22 -4.21 -6.19
CA TYR A 387 14.49 -3.79 -5.00
C TYR A 387 13.01 -4.22 -5.04
N HIS A 388 12.51 -4.75 -3.93
CA HIS A 388 11.13 -5.21 -3.78
C HIS A 388 10.36 -4.26 -2.85
N ILE A 389 10.17 -3.01 -3.29
CA ILE A 389 9.45 -2.02 -2.47
C ILE A 389 7.94 -2.26 -2.56
N ALA A 390 7.35 -2.61 -1.42
CA ALA A 390 5.92 -2.81 -1.32
C ALA A 390 5.15 -1.50 -1.11
N ALA A 391 5.72 -0.58 -0.33
CA ALA A 391 5.11 0.71 -0.04
C ALA A 391 6.11 1.72 0.49
N TRP A 392 5.76 3.00 0.40
CA TRP A 392 6.44 4.12 1.04
C TRP A 392 5.58 4.68 2.18
N GLU A 393 6.16 4.86 3.35
CA GLU A 393 5.55 5.43 4.53
C GLU A 393 6.21 6.77 4.85
N ILE A 394 5.44 7.86 4.79
CA ILE A 394 5.99 9.21 4.86
C ILE A 394 6.01 9.71 6.31
N GLY A 395 7.13 9.47 6.99
CA GLY A 395 7.30 9.72 8.42
C GLY A 395 7.03 8.48 9.28
N ASN A 396 7.03 8.69 10.57
CA ASN A 396 6.66 7.71 11.60
C ASN A 396 5.99 8.47 12.74
N GLU A 397 5.01 7.89 13.41
CA GLU A 397 4.32 8.48 14.58
C GLU A 397 4.08 9.98 14.43
N VAL A 398 3.53 10.35 13.27
CA VAL A 398 3.40 11.77 12.86
C VAL A 398 2.38 12.53 13.70
N ASP A 399 1.54 11.81 14.43
CA ASP A 399 0.69 12.35 15.50
C ASP A 399 1.47 12.75 16.76
N GLY A 400 2.81 12.72 16.72
CA GLY A 400 3.68 13.19 17.78
C GLY A 400 3.66 14.71 17.99
N SER A 401 3.85 15.09 19.25
CA SER A 401 3.83 16.46 19.75
C SER A 401 5.07 17.26 19.36
N LEU A 402 4.93 18.59 19.34
CA LEU A 402 6.04 19.55 19.23
C LEU A 402 6.58 20.03 20.58
N ILE A 403 6.03 19.52 21.68
CA ILE A 403 6.49 19.86 23.03
C ILE A 403 7.86 19.23 23.24
N VAL A 404 8.82 20.05 23.65
CA VAL A 404 10.17 19.64 24.09
C VAL A 404 10.23 19.77 25.60
N ASP A 405 10.71 18.74 26.28
CA ASP A 405 10.94 18.76 27.73
C ASP A 405 12.42 18.55 28.14
N ASP A 406 12.68 18.51 29.45
CA ASP A 406 14.03 18.37 29.99
C ASP A 406 14.68 17.02 29.60
N ASP A 407 13.88 15.96 29.46
CA ASP A 407 14.38 14.63 29.07
C ASP A 407 14.80 14.64 27.60
N ASP A 408 14.09 15.40 26.74
CA ASP A 408 14.46 15.61 25.35
C ASP A 408 15.82 16.29 25.20
N HIS A 409 16.11 17.28 26.05
CA HIS A 409 17.42 17.94 26.09
C HIS A 409 18.54 17.02 26.60
N ALA A 410 18.21 16.03 27.43
CA ALA A 410 19.16 15.09 28.01
C ALA A 410 19.51 13.91 27.08
N ARG A 411 18.83 13.78 25.91
CA ARG A 411 19.09 12.67 24.97
C ARG A 411 20.54 12.64 24.47
N PRO A 412 21.10 11.47 24.14
CA PRO A 412 22.42 11.38 23.53
C PRO A 412 22.46 12.07 22.15
N PRO A 413 23.63 12.55 21.68
CA PRO A 413 23.74 13.33 20.43
C PRO A 413 23.14 12.68 19.18
N GLY A 414 23.16 11.35 19.06
CA GLY A 414 22.57 10.62 17.92
C GLY A 414 21.05 10.47 17.96
N TRP A 415 20.41 10.84 19.08
CA TRP A 415 18.98 10.71 19.33
C TRP A 415 18.24 12.06 19.27
N GLY A 416 18.89 13.12 18.79
CA GLY A 416 18.28 14.44 18.60
C GLY A 416 18.06 15.21 19.91
N PRO A 417 19.13 15.55 20.67
CA PRO A 417 18.98 16.32 21.89
C PRO A 417 18.30 17.67 21.62
N GLY A 418 17.25 17.98 22.39
CA GLY A 418 16.47 19.21 22.25
C GLY A 418 15.54 19.27 21.04
N GLU A 419 15.35 18.15 20.34
CA GLU A 419 14.29 17.98 19.34
C GLU A 419 13.00 17.50 20.02
N PRO A 420 11.79 17.73 19.47
CA PRO A 420 10.53 17.25 20.06
C PRO A 420 10.38 15.72 20.15
N THR A 421 11.08 14.98 19.28
CA THR A 421 11.17 13.52 19.35
C THR A 421 12.46 13.06 18.66
N THR A 422 12.69 11.75 18.64
CA THR A 422 13.87 11.17 17.98
C THR A 422 13.79 11.38 16.45
N PRO A 423 14.91 11.31 15.71
CA PRO A 423 14.89 11.38 14.24
C PRO A 423 14.06 10.30 13.55
N TYR A 424 13.69 9.22 14.27
CA TYR A 424 12.83 8.15 13.77
C TYR A 424 11.36 8.35 14.13
N GLY A 425 11.03 9.35 14.96
CA GLY A 425 9.66 9.74 15.29
C GLY A 425 9.20 10.91 14.43
N GLY A 426 7.94 11.30 14.61
CA GLY A 426 7.31 12.42 13.91
C GLY A 426 6.81 13.47 14.89
N CYS A 427 6.81 14.72 14.46
CA CYS A 427 6.33 15.84 15.28
C CYS A 427 5.44 16.76 14.43
N TRP A 428 4.22 16.31 14.16
CA TRP A 428 3.26 17.03 13.30
C TRP A 428 1.90 17.29 13.95
N ALA A 429 1.68 16.88 15.20
CA ALA A 429 0.44 17.19 15.91
C ALA A 429 0.22 18.71 16.00
N GLY A 430 -0.94 19.17 15.53
CA GLY A 430 -1.26 20.60 15.42
C GLY A 430 -0.75 21.30 14.15
N LEU A 431 -0.02 20.59 13.28
CA LEU A 431 0.46 21.03 11.96
C LEU A 431 -0.10 20.14 10.84
N GLU A 432 -1.35 19.70 10.96
CA GLU A 432 -1.96 18.78 10.00
C GLU A 432 -2.04 19.33 8.56
N PRO A 433 -2.31 20.64 8.32
CA PRO A 433 -2.24 21.22 6.98
C PRO A 433 -0.83 21.17 6.36
N GLU A 434 0.22 21.43 7.14
CA GLU A 434 1.62 21.38 6.73
C GLU A 434 2.04 19.94 6.43
N TYR A 435 1.70 19.00 7.31
CA TYR A 435 1.92 17.58 7.06
C TYR A 435 1.18 17.10 5.82
N LYS A 436 -0.07 17.56 5.60
CA LYS A 436 -0.83 17.26 4.37
C LYS A 436 -0.10 17.76 3.13
N ALA A 437 0.53 18.95 3.15
CA ALA A 437 1.29 19.46 2.03
C ALA A 437 2.55 18.62 1.78
N PHE A 438 3.27 18.28 2.85
CA PHE A 438 4.44 17.41 2.84
C PHE A 438 4.13 16.01 2.26
N LEU A 439 3.07 15.37 2.76
CA LEU A 439 2.57 14.08 2.28
C LEU A 439 2.13 14.14 0.81
N ALA A 440 1.37 15.18 0.42
CA ALA A 440 0.90 15.35 -0.94
C ALA A 440 2.04 15.51 -1.95
N ALA A 441 3.09 16.23 -1.57
CA ALA A 441 4.28 16.41 -2.38
C ALA A 441 4.99 15.08 -2.64
N ALA A 442 5.25 14.31 -1.58
CA ALA A 442 5.86 12.98 -1.67
C ALA A 442 5.01 12.01 -2.49
N TYR A 443 3.71 11.90 -2.17
CA TYR A 443 2.75 11.05 -2.86
C TYR A 443 2.77 11.32 -4.36
N THR A 444 2.69 12.59 -4.77
CA THR A 444 2.64 12.96 -6.18
C THR A 444 3.96 12.66 -6.90
N SER A 445 5.11 13.00 -6.28
CA SER A 445 6.44 12.72 -6.84
C SER A 445 6.68 11.23 -7.03
N ILE A 446 6.31 10.41 -6.05
CA ILE A 446 6.44 8.95 -6.12
C ILE A 446 5.51 8.38 -7.20
N LYS A 447 4.22 8.74 -7.19
CA LYS A 447 3.22 8.20 -8.12
C LYS A 447 3.48 8.53 -9.59
N ILE A 448 4.15 9.65 -9.89
CA ILE A 448 4.56 9.96 -11.27
C ILE A 448 5.58 8.94 -11.80
N VAL A 449 6.44 8.41 -10.93
CA VAL A 449 7.50 7.47 -11.31
C VAL A 449 7.02 6.02 -11.22
N THR A 450 6.33 5.67 -10.14
CA THR A 450 5.85 4.32 -9.84
C THR A 450 4.34 4.35 -9.52
N PRO A 451 3.45 4.50 -10.52
CA PRO A 451 2.01 4.74 -10.27
C PRO A 451 1.30 3.67 -9.45
N LYS A 452 1.83 2.44 -9.44
CA LYS A 452 1.26 1.29 -8.73
C LYS A 452 1.84 1.05 -7.34
N VAL A 453 2.98 1.66 -6.97
CA VAL A 453 3.53 1.47 -5.61
C VAL A 453 2.59 2.12 -4.61
N LEU A 454 2.40 1.50 -3.45
CA LEU A 454 1.55 2.07 -2.41
C LEU A 454 2.31 3.16 -1.65
N VAL A 455 1.59 4.17 -1.19
CA VAL A 455 2.12 5.26 -0.35
C VAL A 455 1.17 5.48 0.81
N THR A 456 1.69 5.65 2.03
CA THR A 456 0.92 5.98 3.22
C THR A 456 1.51 7.19 3.97
N HIS A 457 0.70 7.77 4.85
CA HIS A 457 1.22 8.66 5.90
C HIS A 457 2.08 7.87 6.89
N GLY A 458 2.86 8.55 7.72
CA GLY A 458 3.62 7.92 8.79
C GLY A 458 2.68 7.23 9.77
N GLY A 459 3.04 6.02 10.19
CA GLY A 459 2.22 5.19 11.06
C GLY A 459 1.89 5.92 12.34
N LEU A 460 0.60 6.07 12.64
CA LEU A 460 0.21 6.81 13.84
C LEU A 460 0.49 5.97 15.08
N ALA A 461 1.09 6.55 16.13
CA ALA A 461 1.05 5.93 17.45
C ALA A 461 -0.42 5.69 17.86
N TYR A 462 -1.27 6.60 17.42
CA TYR A 462 -2.72 6.60 17.49
C TYR A 462 -3.25 6.58 18.93
N VAL A 463 -2.48 7.14 19.85
CA VAL A 463 -2.76 7.22 21.28
C VAL A 463 -3.16 8.63 21.67
N ASP A 464 -4.12 8.77 22.60
CA ASP A 464 -4.42 10.05 23.24
C ASP A 464 -3.60 10.17 24.53
N SER A 465 -2.29 10.41 24.41
CA SER A 465 -1.41 10.46 25.58
C SER A 465 -1.64 11.72 26.43
N PHE A 466 -2.15 12.79 25.80
CA PHE A 466 -2.55 14.02 26.47
C PHE A 466 -3.69 13.83 27.46
N LYS A 467 -4.69 13.00 27.14
CA LYS A 467 -5.77 12.63 28.07
C LYS A 467 -5.25 12.01 29.37
N TYR A 468 -4.09 11.35 29.34
CA TYR A 468 -3.49 10.67 30.48
C TYR A 468 -2.33 11.45 31.12
N GLY A 469 -2.11 12.70 30.70
CA GLY A 469 -1.06 13.56 31.25
C GLY A 469 0.36 13.11 30.92
N LEU A 470 0.53 12.19 29.95
CA LEU A 470 1.84 11.70 29.53
C LEU A 470 2.50 12.63 28.49
N GLY A 471 1.70 13.45 27.79
CA GLY A 471 2.19 14.22 26.64
C GLY A 471 2.68 13.29 25.52
N GLY A 472 2.86 13.78 24.31
CA GLY A 472 3.58 13.03 23.27
C GLY A 472 2.80 12.71 21.99
N PHE A 473 1.53 12.30 22.01
CA PHE A 473 0.76 11.94 20.82
C PHE A 473 -0.70 12.45 20.90
N ASP A 474 -1.21 13.02 19.81
CA ASP A 474 -2.59 13.54 19.69
C ASP A 474 -3.43 12.67 18.74
N ILE A 475 -4.28 11.80 19.30
CA ILE A 475 -5.19 10.94 18.52
C ILE A 475 -6.10 11.71 17.54
N ARG A 476 -6.35 13.01 17.78
CA ARG A 476 -7.18 13.85 16.91
C ARG A 476 -6.48 14.23 15.61
N PHE A 477 -5.17 13.98 15.50
CA PHE A 477 -4.38 14.21 14.31
C PHE A 477 -5.03 13.60 13.07
N LEU A 478 -5.47 12.34 13.13
CA LEU A 478 -6.11 11.68 11.98
C LEU A 478 -7.36 12.43 11.50
N ASP A 479 -8.24 12.82 12.41
CA ASP A 479 -9.48 13.52 12.09
C ASP A 479 -9.20 14.90 11.45
N ARG A 480 -8.20 15.63 11.98
CA ARG A 480 -7.77 16.92 11.45
C ARG A 480 -7.05 16.81 10.11
N LEU A 481 -6.18 15.81 9.92
CA LEU A 481 -5.53 15.52 8.65
C LEU A 481 -6.55 15.22 7.56
N LEU A 482 -7.56 14.41 7.88
CA LEU A 482 -8.65 14.10 6.96
C LEU A 482 -9.50 15.34 6.64
N ALA A 483 -9.82 16.16 7.64
CA ALA A 483 -10.53 17.44 7.45
C ALA A 483 -9.76 18.42 6.57
N ALA A 484 -8.42 18.45 6.69
CA ALA A 484 -7.53 19.22 5.81
C ALA A 484 -7.42 18.64 4.38
N GLY A 485 -8.10 17.52 4.11
CA GLY A 485 -8.12 16.85 2.82
C GLY A 485 -6.92 15.94 2.56
N GLY A 486 -6.18 15.55 3.60
CA GLY A 486 -5.04 14.63 3.53
C GLY A 486 -5.41 13.21 3.11
N GLY A 487 -6.69 12.84 3.29
CA GLY A 487 -7.24 11.54 2.92
C GLY A 487 -7.03 11.12 1.46
N ARG A 488 -6.73 12.03 0.53
CA ARG A 488 -6.48 11.69 -0.88
C ARG A 488 -5.01 11.31 -1.20
N TYR A 489 -4.09 11.47 -0.25
CA TYR A 489 -2.64 11.35 -0.46
C TYR A 489 -2.03 10.15 0.27
N PHE A 490 -2.83 9.10 0.50
CA PHE A 490 -2.37 7.79 0.95
C PHE A 490 -3.29 6.70 0.41
N ASP A 491 -2.76 5.52 0.12
CA ASP A 491 -3.50 4.42 -0.51
C ASP A 491 -4.09 3.44 0.51
N PHE A 492 -3.41 3.27 1.66
CA PHE A 492 -3.85 2.47 2.80
C PHE A 492 -3.65 3.27 4.09
N PHE A 493 -4.44 2.98 5.11
CA PHE A 493 -4.30 3.58 6.43
C PHE A 493 -3.38 2.72 7.30
N ASN A 494 -2.49 3.33 8.07
CA ASN A 494 -1.67 2.61 9.02
C ASN A 494 -1.60 3.24 10.40
N TYR A 495 -1.43 2.39 11.41
CA TYR A 495 -1.24 2.82 12.79
C TYR A 495 -0.55 1.73 13.60
N HIS A 496 -0.09 2.12 14.79
CA HIS A 496 0.59 1.27 15.75
C HIS A 496 -0.39 0.82 16.83
N TRP A 497 -0.29 -0.44 17.22
CA TRP A 497 -1.14 -1.00 18.27
C TRP A 497 -0.34 -1.75 19.31
N PHE A 498 -0.21 -1.12 20.48
CA PHE A 498 0.48 -1.68 21.63
C PHE A 498 -0.49 -1.85 22.81
N LEU A 499 -0.62 -3.08 23.33
CA LEU A 499 -1.38 -3.35 24.54
C LEU A 499 -0.62 -3.02 25.83
N ASP A 500 0.67 -2.75 25.73
CA ASP A 500 1.51 -2.33 26.86
C ASP A 500 1.25 -0.88 27.27
N TYR A 501 0.62 -0.08 26.41
CA TYR A 501 0.23 1.29 26.77
C TYR A 501 -1.03 1.26 27.65
N PRO A 502 -1.03 1.93 28.82
CA PRO A 502 -2.18 1.92 29.72
C PRO A 502 -3.47 2.43 29.05
N PHE A 503 -4.61 1.89 29.47
CA PHE A 503 -5.95 2.35 29.10
C PHE A 503 -6.30 2.25 27.60
N GLN A 504 -5.53 1.50 26.82
CA GLN A 504 -5.87 1.27 25.42
C GLN A 504 -7.05 0.33 25.29
N PRO A 505 -7.99 0.61 24.38
CA PRO A 505 -9.03 -0.35 24.05
C PRO A 505 -8.40 -1.61 23.41
N PRO A 506 -9.07 -2.77 23.51
CA PRO A 506 -8.67 -3.96 22.77
C PRO A 506 -8.55 -3.69 21.27
N GLY A 507 -7.71 -4.46 20.57
CA GLY A 507 -7.40 -4.26 19.15
C GLY A 507 -8.63 -3.99 18.26
N PRO A 508 -9.66 -4.85 18.26
CA PRO A 508 -10.85 -4.64 17.42
C PRO A 508 -11.63 -3.36 17.72
N GLU A 509 -11.66 -2.94 18.99
CA GLU A 509 -12.29 -1.68 19.38
C GLU A 509 -11.47 -0.50 18.86
N ARG A 510 -10.15 -0.54 19.04
CA ARG A 510 -9.24 0.47 18.48
C ARG A 510 -9.36 0.58 16.97
N HIS A 511 -9.34 -0.56 16.28
CA HIS A 511 -9.52 -0.62 14.83
C HIS A 511 -10.82 0.02 14.40
N ARG A 512 -11.94 -0.34 15.06
CA ARG A 512 -13.25 0.23 14.75
C ARG A 512 -13.27 1.75 14.91
N GLN A 513 -12.64 2.29 15.94
CA GLN A 513 -12.54 3.74 16.15
C GLN A 513 -11.76 4.41 15.03
N ALA A 514 -10.64 3.82 14.60
CA ALA A 514 -9.82 4.34 13.51
C ALA A 514 -10.56 4.34 12.16
N VAL A 515 -11.16 3.20 11.78
CA VAL A 515 -11.90 3.09 10.52
C VAL A 515 -13.19 3.92 10.53
N ALA A 516 -13.83 4.11 11.70
CA ALA A 516 -14.96 5.02 11.83
C ALA A 516 -14.53 6.48 11.57
N THR A 517 -13.33 6.88 12.00
CA THR A 517 -12.78 8.19 11.67
C THR A 517 -12.58 8.35 10.16
N LEU A 518 -11.98 7.38 9.47
CA LEU A 518 -11.89 7.40 8.00
C LEU A 518 -13.26 7.51 7.32
N ALA A 519 -14.22 6.70 7.77
CA ALA A 519 -15.56 6.65 7.18
C ALA A 519 -16.33 7.96 7.35
N ARG A 520 -16.19 8.67 8.48
CA ARG A 520 -16.78 10.01 8.68
C ARG A 520 -16.31 11.03 7.65
N HIS A 521 -15.09 10.87 7.13
CA HIS A 521 -14.52 11.71 6.08
C HIS A 521 -14.67 11.12 4.68
N GLY A 522 -15.49 10.07 4.51
CA GLY A 522 -15.81 9.47 3.21
C GLY A 522 -14.75 8.51 2.66
N PHE A 523 -13.84 8.01 3.50
CA PHE A 523 -12.80 7.06 3.08
C PHE A 523 -13.05 5.65 3.61
N VAL A 524 -12.83 4.67 2.74
CA VAL A 524 -12.69 3.25 3.09
C VAL A 524 -11.38 2.79 2.48
N LYS A 525 -10.46 2.29 3.31
CA LYS A 525 -9.10 1.94 2.90
C LYS A 525 -8.66 0.64 3.56
N PRO A 526 -7.78 -0.13 2.91
CA PRO A 526 -7.03 -1.18 3.60
C PRO A 526 -6.28 -0.63 4.81
N VAL A 527 -6.08 -1.48 5.81
CA VAL A 527 -5.43 -1.14 7.07
C VAL A 527 -4.18 -1.98 7.27
N TRP A 528 -3.06 -1.34 7.55
CA TRP A 528 -1.81 -2.02 7.91
C TRP A 528 -1.45 -1.66 9.35
N ILE A 529 -1.23 -2.67 10.19
CA ILE A 529 -0.72 -2.46 11.54
C ILE A 529 0.80 -2.46 11.43
N THR A 530 1.39 -1.27 11.29
CA THR A 530 2.82 -1.11 10.95
C THR A 530 3.76 -1.30 12.13
N GLU A 531 3.23 -1.29 13.36
CA GLU A 531 3.93 -1.77 14.54
C GLU A 531 2.96 -2.39 15.55
N THR A 532 3.35 -3.53 16.11
CA THR A 532 2.75 -4.13 17.31
C THR A 532 3.79 -5.01 18.00
N TYR A 533 3.67 -5.19 19.32
CA TYR A 533 4.51 -6.09 20.10
C TYR A 533 3.89 -6.38 21.47
N ARG A 534 4.57 -7.24 22.22
CA ARG A 534 4.47 -7.29 23.68
C ARG A 534 5.84 -7.24 24.33
N VAL A 535 5.94 -6.38 25.34
CA VAL A 535 7.13 -6.24 26.16
C VAL A 535 7.37 -7.50 27.01
N THR A 536 8.63 -7.90 27.06
CA THR A 536 9.21 -8.89 27.95
C THR A 536 10.32 -8.25 28.77
N GLN A 537 10.51 -8.72 29.99
CA GLN A 537 11.61 -8.35 30.87
C GLN A 537 12.25 -9.65 31.37
N PRO A 538 13.56 -9.88 31.11
CA PRO A 538 14.26 -11.08 31.58
C PRO A 538 14.08 -11.33 33.08
N GLU A 539 14.07 -10.25 33.86
CA GLU A 539 13.89 -10.24 35.31
C GLU A 539 12.44 -10.47 35.78
N VAL A 540 11.45 -10.43 34.86
CA VAL A 540 10.03 -10.72 35.14
C VAL A 540 9.55 -11.83 34.20
N PRO A 541 9.79 -13.12 34.52
CA PRO A 541 9.52 -14.26 33.62
C PRO A 541 8.07 -14.36 33.11
N ASP A 542 7.09 -13.86 33.88
CA ASP A 542 5.67 -13.86 33.48
C ASP A 542 5.41 -13.03 32.21
N THR A 543 6.27 -12.06 31.91
CA THR A 543 6.14 -11.24 30.69
C THR A 543 6.38 -12.05 29.40
N TYR A 544 7.13 -13.15 29.46
CA TYR A 544 7.23 -14.07 28.31
C TYR A 544 5.93 -14.83 28.08
N VAL A 545 5.19 -15.16 29.15
CA VAL A 545 3.87 -15.77 29.04
C VAL A 545 2.87 -14.79 28.41
N THR A 546 2.94 -13.49 28.75
CA THR A 546 2.08 -12.47 28.12
C THR A 546 2.43 -12.28 26.64
N GLN A 547 3.71 -12.35 26.25
CA GLN A 547 4.12 -12.32 24.84
C GLN A 547 3.56 -13.52 24.07
N VAL A 548 3.68 -14.74 24.60
CA VAL A 548 3.10 -15.96 23.99
C VAL A 548 1.57 -15.88 23.93
N ARG A 549 0.92 -15.40 25.00
CA ARG A 549 -0.53 -15.20 25.05
C ARG A 549 -0.99 -14.21 23.99
N PHE A 550 -0.28 -13.12 23.81
CA PHE A 550 -0.63 -12.13 22.80
C PHE A 550 -0.62 -12.72 21.40
N LEU A 551 0.48 -13.40 21.05
CA LEU A 551 0.66 -14.08 19.78
C LEU A 551 -0.42 -15.16 19.53
N THR A 552 -0.81 -15.91 20.55
CA THR A 552 -1.72 -17.06 20.41
C THR A 552 -3.18 -16.76 20.68
N GLN A 553 -3.52 -15.60 21.25
CA GLN A 553 -4.89 -15.24 21.66
C GLN A 553 -5.25 -13.79 21.33
N GLU A 554 -4.52 -12.81 21.89
CA GLU A 554 -4.95 -11.40 21.89
C GLU A 554 -4.87 -10.73 20.50
N ILE A 555 -3.94 -11.18 19.64
CA ILE A 555 -3.79 -10.67 18.27
C ILE A 555 -4.80 -11.27 17.28
N LEU A 556 -5.34 -12.46 17.56
CA LEU A 556 -6.23 -13.19 16.62
C LEU A 556 -7.47 -12.41 16.18
N PRO A 557 -8.18 -11.69 17.06
CA PRO A 557 -9.30 -10.85 16.65
C PRO A 557 -8.90 -9.81 15.61
N MET A 558 -7.69 -9.23 15.72
CA MET A 558 -7.17 -8.29 14.72
C MET A 558 -6.88 -8.97 13.40
N LEU A 559 -6.29 -10.17 13.44
CA LEU A 559 -5.97 -10.97 12.25
C LEU A 559 -7.21 -11.52 11.54
N ALA A 560 -8.37 -11.51 12.20
CA ALA A 560 -9.63 -11.91 11.58
C ALA A 560 -10.34 -10.76 10.84
N LEU A 561 -9.89 -9.51 11.02
CA LEU A 561 -10.48 -8.35 10.36
C LEU A 561 -10.12 -8.35 8.86
N PRO A 562 -11.12 -8.25 7.96
CA PRO A 562 -10.91 -8.44 6.52
C PRO A 562 -10.20 -7.27 5.83
N ASP A 563 -10.25 -6.08 6.44
CA ASP A 563 -9.59 -4.87 5.96
C ASP A 563 -8.17 -4.72 6.48
N VAL A 564 -7.77 -5.46 7.53
CA VAL A 564 -6.39 -5.53 7.96
C VAL A 564 -5.63 -6.46 7.01
N GLU A 565 -4.76 -5.93 6.16
CA GLU A 565 -4.04 -6.72 5.15
C GLU A 565 -2.64 -7.13 5.62
N ARG A 566 -2.01 -6.29 6.44
CA ARG A 566 -0.63 -6.49 6.93
C ARG A 566 -0.49 -6.19 8.40
N ILE A 567 0.41 -6.91 9.05
CA ILE A 567 0.79 -6.68 10.45
C ILE A 567 2.30 -6.85 10.59
N TYR A 568 2.92 -5.93 11.32
CA TYR A 568 4.36 -5.90 11.51
C TYR A 568 4.69 -6.02 13.00
N TRP A 569 5.48 -7.03 13.34
CA TRP A 569 6.06 -7.13 14.68
C TRP A 569 7.23 -6.16 14.81
N TYR A 570 7.17 -5.25 15.79
CA TYR A 570 8.23 -4.25 15.96
C TYR A 570 9.29 -4.72 16.95
N GLY A 571 10.51 -4.81 16.45
CA GLY A 571 11.69 -5.31 17.14
C GLY A 571 11.73 -6.82 17.12
N TRP A 572 12.31 -7.39 16.06
CA TRP A 572 12.57 -8.82 15.94
C TRP A 572 13.58 -9.31 16.99
N VAL A 573 14.68 -8.56 17.15
CA VAL A 573 15.75 -8.79 18.11
C VAL A 573 15.59 -7.81 19.27
N ASP A 574 15.77 -8.29 20.50
CA ASP A 574 15.95 -7.43 21.67
C ASP A 574 17.19 -6.54 21.50
N TYR A 575 17.34 -5.51 22.33
CA TYR A 575 18.54 -4.68 22.26
C TYR A 575 19.80 -5.49 22.58
N PRO A 576 20.85 -5.40 21.74
CA PRO A 576 22.11 -6.07 21.98
C PRO A 576 22.77 -5.66 23.32
N PRO A 577 23.50 -6.56 24.01
CA PRO A 577 24.07 -6.27 25.34
C PRO A 577 25.04 -5.09 25.39
N ASP A 578 25.69 -4.77 24.27
CA ASP A 578 26.62 -3.64 24.10
C ASP A 578 25.89 -2.28 23.98
N VAL A 579 24.56 -2.29 23.77
CA VAL A 579 23.72 -1.09 23.79
C VAL A 579 23.26 -0.81 25.23
N ALA A 580 24.14 -0.18 26.00
CA ALA A 580 24.03 -0.08 27.47
C ALA A 580 22.79 0.67 28.01
N ASP A 581 22.29 1.65 27.26
CA ASP A 581 21.22 2.57 27.68
C ASP A 581 19.80 1.95 27.57
N GLN A 582 19.69 0.81 26.89
CA GLN A 582 18.39 0.18 26.60
C GLN A 582 18.18 -1.14 27.38
N ARG A 583 19.17 -1.57 28.18
CA ARG A 583 19.14 -2.87 28.89
C ARG A 583 18.09 -2.96 30.00
N GLY A 584 17.75 -1.83 30.63
CA GLY A 584 16.70 -1.75 31.64
C GLY A 584 15.30 -1.46 31.07
N GLN A 585 15.20 -1.29 29.74
CA GLN A 585 13.93 -1.07 29.07
C GLN A 585 13.24 -2.40 28.78
N GLY A 586 11.91 -2.35 28.68
CA GLY A 586 11.13 -3.47 28.20
C GLY A 586 11.61 -3.96 26.84
N GLN A 587 11.89 -5.25 26.72
CA GLN A 587 12.39 -5.91 25.52
C GLN A 587 11.23 -6.41 24.65
N ARG A 588 11.36 -6.44 23.33
CA ARG A 588 10.23 -6.69 22.40
C ARG A 588 10.50 -7.76 21.34
N GLY A 589 11.74 -8.20 21.24
CA GLY A 589 12.22 -9.28 20.40
C GLY A 589 11.47 -10.59 20.59
N LEU A 590 11.45 -11.38 19.53
CA LEU A 590 11.16 -12.81 19.57
C LEU A 590 12.46 -13.62 19.73
N VAL A 591 13.60 -12.96 19.61
CA VAL A 591 14.93 -13.44 19.96
C VAL A 591 15.58 -12.40 20.86
N ASP A 592 16.48 -12.82 21.75
CA ASP A 592 17.20 -11.88 22.60
C ASP A 592 18.36 -11.19 21.86
N GLY A 593 19.03 -10.22 22.50
CA GLY A 593 20.14 -9.47 21.91
C GLY A 593 21.39 -10.30 21.64
N LEU A 594 21.38 -11.59 21.98
CA LEU A 594 22.41 -12.58 21.62
C LEU A 594 21.86 -13.59 20.58
N HIS A 595 20.78 -13.23 19.89
CA HIS A 595 20.13 -14.03 18.85
C HIS A 595 19.57 -15.38 19.32
N ARG A 596 19.36 -15.56 20.64
CA ARG A 596 18.78 -16.79 21.21
C ARG A 596 17.25 -16.72 21.16
N PRO A 597 16.56 -17.78 20.68
CA PRO A 597 15.10 -17.80 20.62
C PRO A 597 14.42 -17.57 21.97
N LYS A 598 13.41 -16.70 22.00
CA LYS A 598 12.48 -16.55 23.13
C LYS A 598 11.26 -17.47 22.94
N PRO A 599 10.52 -17.80 24.00
CA PRO A 599 9.32 -18.65 23.91
C PRO A 599 8.28 -18.20 22.86
N GLY A 600 8.14 -16.89 22.62
CA GLY A 600 7.25 -16.35 21.58
C GLY A 600 7.59 -16.83 20.16
N LEU A 601 8.87 -17.06 19.84
CA LEU A 601 9.27 -17.53 18.52
C LEU A 601 8.77 -18.95 18.23
N ALA A 602 8.63 -19.80 19.25
CA ALA A 602 8.19 -21.19 19.08
C ALA A 602 6.73 -21.30 18.58
N VAL A 603 5.90 -20.29 18.85
CA VAL A 603 4.48 -20.28 18.45
C VAL A 603 4.23 -19.54 17.13
N LEU A 604 5.11 -18.59 16.77
CA LEU A 604 4.91 -17.68 15.65
C LEU A 604 4.65 -18.39 14.30
N PRO A 605 5.43 -19.40 13.86
CA PRO A 605 5.19 -20.05 12.58
C PRO A 605 3.81 -20.71 12.48
N HIS A 606 3.32 -21.22 13.61
CA HIS A 606 2.00 -21.82 13.70
C HIS A 606 0.90 -20.77 13.58
N ILE A 607 1.04 -19.63 14.25
CA ILE A 607 0.07 -18.54 14.16
C ILE A 607 0.02 -17.99 12.74
N ILE A 608 1.16 -17.73 12.11
CA ILE A 608 1.22 -17.23 10.72
C ILE A 608 0.51 -18.21 9.79
N ARG A 609 0.80 -19.51 9.90
CA ARG A 609 0.13 -20.53 9.09
C ARG A 609 -1.38 -20.57 9.34
N HIS A 610 -1.84 -20.58 10.58
CA HIS A 610 -3.28 -20.70 10.87
C HIS A 610 -4.07 -19.44 10.52
N THR A 611 -3.43 -18.28 10.43
CA THR A 611 -4.10 -16.98 10.24
C THR A 611 -3.96 -16.40 8.84
N ASN A 612 -3.38 -17.17 7.90
CA ASN A 612 -3.11 -16.73 6.54
C ASN A 612 -4.36 -16.65 5.64
N GLY A 613 -5.51 -17.11 6.12
CA GLY A 613 -6.79 -17.15 5.40
C GLY A 613 -7.72 -15.99 5.73
N ILE A 614 -8.94 -16.04 5.18
CA ILE A 614 -10.01 -15.11 5.55
C ILE A 614 -10.56 -15.53 6.90
N GLY A 615 -10.43 -14.65 7.90
CA GLY A 615 -10.92 -14.88 9.26
C GLY A 615 -12.44 -14.69 9.39
N THR A 616 -13.05 -15.46 10.29
CA THR A 616 -14.44 -15.33 10.71
C THR A 616 -14.51 -15.61 12.21
N ASP A 617 -15.17 -14.72 12.96
CA ASP A 617 -15.42 -14.93 14.38
C ASP A 617 -16.48 -16.02 14.60
N ARG A 618 -16.15 -17.01 15.41
CA ARG A 618 -16.99 -18.14 15.82
C ARG A 618 -17.21 -18.15 17.33
N SER A 619 -16.86 -17.06 18.01
CA SER A 619 -16.92 -16.94 19.46
C SER A 619 -18.36 -17.00 19.98
N THR A 620 -18.49 -17.50 21.21
CA THR A 620 -19.72 -17.56 21.99
C THR A 620 -19.43 -17.04 23.40
N LYS A 621 -20.45 -17.00 24.27
CA LYS A 621 -20.23 -16.62 25.69
C LYS A 621 -19.27 -17.53 26.45
N ARG A 622 -19.02 -18.76 25.98
CA ARG A 622 -18.16 -19.75 26.64
C ARG A 622 -16.85 -20.03 25.91
N ILE A 623 -16.76 -19.67 24.64
CA ILE A 623 -15.67 -20.06 23.75
C ILE A 623 -15.23 -18.83 22.98
N SER A 624 -13.93 -18.56 22.96
CA SER A 624 -13.34 -17.61 22.03
C SER A 624 -12.78 -18.41 20.86
N ALA A 625 -13.25 -18.14 19.64
CA ALA A 625 -12.89 -18.95 18.48
C ALA A 625 -12.89 -18.15 17.17
N TRP A 626 -11.90 -18.43 16.33
CA TRP A 626 -11.79 -17.89 14.97
C TRP A 626 -11.55 -19.01 13.98
N GLN A 627 -12.19 -18.90 12.83
CA GLN A 627 -12.01 -19.78 11.69
C GLN A 627 -11.36 -19.00 10.55
N PHE A 628 -10.28 -19.53 9.99
CA PHE A 628 -9.59 -18.97 8.83
C PHE A 628 -9.70 -19.93 7.66
N THR A 629 -10.31 -19.48 6.57
CA THR A 629 -10.47 -20.29 5.35
C THR A 629 -9.51 -19.82 4.28
N TRP A 630 -8.71 -20.75 3.76
CA TRP A 630 -7.75 -20.49 2.70
C TRP A 630 -8.45 -20.55 1.34
N PRO A 631 -8.54 -19.44 0.58
CA PRO A 631 -9.40 -19.36 -0.59
C PRO A 631 -9.02 -20.32 -1.73
N ARG A 632 -7.74 -20.67 -1.86
CA ARG A 632 -7.24 -21.51 -2.96
C ARG A 632 -7.29 -23.01 -2.65
N SER A 633 -7.04 -23.41 -1.40
CA SER A 633 -7.00 -24.82 -0.99
C SER A 633 -8.32 -25.32 -0.39
N GLY A 634 -9.20 -24.41 0.06
CA GLY A 634 -10.36 -24.78 0.88
C GLY A 634 -9.99 -25.31 2.27
N GLU A 635 -8.70 -25.26 2.62
CA GLU A 635 -8.22 -25.63 3.96
C GLU A 635 -8.85 -24.68 4.99
N THR A 636 -9.31 -25.27 6.08
CA THR A 636 -9.94 -24.52 7.17
C THR A 636 -9.10 -24.69 8.42
N HIS A 637 -8.72 -23.56 8.99
CA HIS A 637 -7.96 -23.49 10.22
C HIS A 637 -8.86 -22.92 11.30
N VAL A 638 -8.83 -23.52 12.48
CA VAL A 638 -9.63 -23.07 13.62
C VAL A 638 -8.71 -22.84 14.80
N VAL A 639 -8.84 -21.69 15.45
CA VAL A 639 -8.13 -21.38 16.70
C VAL A 639 -9.15 -21.06 17.77
N ALA A 640 -9.11 -21.77 18.90
CA ALA A 640 -10.11 -21.63 19.95
C ALA A 640 -9.60 -21.91 21.37
N TRP A 641 -10.23 -21.29 22.36
CA TRP A 641 -10.03 -21.55 23.79
C TRP A 641 -11.30 -21.26 24.59
N SER A 642 -11.30 -21.67 25.85
CA SER A 642 -12.37 -21.35 26.79
C SER A 642 -12.34 -19.88 27.18
N ALA A 643 -13.44 -19.16 26.96
CA ALA A 643 -13.54 -17.73 27.24
C ALA A 643 -13.44 -17.40 28.75
N ASN A 644 -13.71 -18.39 29.63
CA ASN A 644 -13.65 -18.22 31.08
C ASN A 644 -12.64 -19.18 31.75
N GLY A 645 -11.80 -19.84 30.96
CA GLY A 645 -10.80 -20.81 31.42
C GLY A 645 -11.35 -22.15 31.90
N LYS A 646 -12.68 -22.34 31.99
CA LYS A 646 -13.29 -23.63 32.38
C LYS A 646 -13.32 -24.59 31.20
N ALA A 647 -13.07 -25.87 31.46
CA ALA A 647 -13.13 -26.91 30.45
C ALA A 647 -14.48 -26.89 29.71
N VAL A 648 -14.43 -26.87 28.38
CA VAL A 648 -15.61 -26.90 27.52
C VAL A 648 -15.31 -27.71 26.27
N GLN A 649 -16.27 -28.55 25.88
CA GLN A 649 -16.20 -29.27 24.62
C GLN A 649 -16.93 -28.47 23.54
N TRP A 650 -16.27 -28.26 22.41
CA TRP A 650 -16.82 -27.56 21.27
C TRP A 650 -16.97 -28.49 20.07
N GLN A 651 -18.12 -28.43 19.41
CA GLN A 651 -18.41 -29.20 18.21
C GLN A 651 -18.37 -28.25 17.01
N VAL A 652 -17.36 -28.38 16.17
CA VAL A 652 -17.17 -27.59 14.95
C VAL A 652 -17.82 -28.35 13.78
N PRO A 653 -18.85 -27.80 13.13
CA PRO A 653 -19.47 -28.43 11.96
C PRO A 653 -18.48 -28.51 10.81
N GLU A 654 -18.26 -29.70 10.25
CA GLU A 654 -17.29 -29.96 9.19
C GLU A 654 -17.76 -31.10 8.27
N ALA A 655 -17.17 -31.21 7.07
CA ALA A 655 -17.55 -32.29 6.15
C ALA A 655 -17.13 -33.68 6.72
N PRO A 656 -18.03 -34.69 6.72
CA PRO A 656 -17.73 -36.02 7.23
C PRO A 656 -16.53 -36.67 6.53
N GLY A 657 -15.75 -37.48 7.26
CA GLY A 657 -14.63 -38.23 6.70
C GLY A 657 -13.32 -37.44 6.58
N ARG A 658 -13.32 -36.13 6.91
CA ARG A 658 -12.08 -35.35 7.06
C ARG A 658 -11.34 -35.71 8.35
N ARG A 659 -10.07 -35.34 8.42
CA ARG A 659 -9.24 -35.40 9.64
C ARG A 659 -8.70 -34.02 9.94
N ALA A 660 -8.60 -33.69 11.23
CA ALA A 660 -8.00 -32.46 11.70
C ALA A 660 -6.69 -32.75 12.45
N THR A 661 -5.63 -32.03 12.10
CA THR A 661 -4.40 -31.99 12.91
C THR A 661 -4.56 -30.91 13.96
N VAL A 662 -4.60 -31.31 15.23
CA VAL A 662 -4.89 -30.42 16.35
C VAL A 662 -3.65 -30.25 17.21
N ARG A 663 -3.19 -29.01 17.34
CA ARG A 663 -2.06 -28.58 18.14
C ARG A 663 -2.53 -27.77 19.34
N SER A 664 -1.99 -28.04 20.52
CA SER A 664 -2.23 -27.23 21.72
C SER A 664 -0.92 -26.66 22.26
N PHE A 665 -0.91 -25.34 22.46
CA PHE A 665 0.24 -24.60 23.00
C PHE A 665 0.01 -24.34 24.47
N SER A 666 0.32 -25.33 25.30
CA SER A 666 0.30 -25.09 26.73
C SER A 666 1.40 -24.12 27.10
N PHE A 667 1.04 -23.03 27.79
CA PHE A 667 2.01 -22.02 28.20
C PHE A 667 3.17 -22.65 28.99
N ALA A 668 2.87 -23.61 29.88
CA ALA A 668 3.89 -24.32 30.64
C ALA A 668 4.90 -25.07 29.75
N ARG A 669 4.45 -25.71 28.66
CA ARG A 669 5.33 -26.44 27.73
C ARG A 669 6.17 -25.48 26.89
N VAL A 670 5.55 -24.43 26.37
CA VAL A 670 6.23 -23.40 25.57
C VAL A 670 7.32 -22.71 26.41
N MET A 671 7.02 -22.39 27.68
CA MET A 671 7.99 -21.82 28.61
C MET A 671 9.12 -22.78 28.99
N ALA A 672 8.89 -24.09 28.92
CA ALA A 672 9.91 -25.12 29.08
C ALA A 672 10.72 -25.39 27.79
N GLY A 673 10.55 -24.58 26.74
CA GLY A 673 11.23 -24.75 25.44
C GLY A 673 10.71 -25.95 24.63
N GLN A 674 9.54 -26.48 24.97
CA GLN A 674 8.94 -27.64 24.31
C GLN A 674 7.86 -27.19 23.33
N CYS A 675 7.98 -27.61 22.08
CA CYS A 675 6.92 -27.38 21.10
C CYS A 675 5.76 -28.37 21.29
N CYS A 676 4.61 -27.91 20.81
CA CYS A 676 3.23 -28.25 21.13
C CYS A 676 2.90 -29.75 21.23
N ALA A 677 1.81 -30.05 21.93
CA ALA A 677 1.17 -31.36 21.80
C ALA A 677 0.38 -31.38 20.48
N GLU A 678 0.53 -32.45 19.71
CA GLU A 678 -0.20 -32.67 18.47
C GLU A 678 -1.01 -33.96 18.57
N ARG A 679 -2.25 -33.92 18.07
CA ARG A 679 -3.13 -35.09 17.94
C ARG A 679 -3.94 -34.97 16.66
N THR A 680 -4.20 -36.10 16.00
CA THR A 680 -5.11 -36.14 14.85
C THR A 680 -6.50 -36.56 15.32
N LEU A 681 -7.51 -35.74 15.06
CA LEU A 681 -8.90 -36.03 15.41
C LEU A 681 -9.73 -36.29 14.14
N PRO A 682 -10.63 -37.28 14.17
CA PRO A 682 -11.57 -37.50 13.06
C PRO A 682 -12.69 -36.44 13.05
N VAL A 683 -13.30 -36.25 11.89
CA VAL A 683 -14.58 -35.55 11.75
C VAL A 683 -15.68 -36.60 11.65
N ASP A 684 -16.32 -36.90 12.78
CA ASP A 684 -17.36 -37.92 12.92
C ASP A 684 -18.75 -37.28 12.83
N ASP A 685 -19.66 -37.88 12.06
CA ASP A 685 -21.03 -37.37 11.85
C ASP A 685 -21.09 -35.88 11.46
N GLY A 686 -20.08 -35.43 10.71
CA GLY A 686 -19.93 -34.04 10.27
C GLY A 686 -19.55 -33.07 11.38
N ARG A 687 -18.88 -33.55 12.44
CA ARG A 687 -18.46 -32.74 13.58
C ARG A 687 -17.03 -33.07 14.00
N LEU A 688 -16.20 -32.03 14.11
CA LEU A 688 -14.93 -32.09 14.81
C LEU A 688 -15.16 -31.71 16.27
N VAL A 689 -14.74 -32.57 17.19
CA VAL A 689 -14.89 -32.34 18.63
C VAL A 689 -13.56 -31.84 19.23
N LEU A 690 -13.57 -30.64 19.80
CA LEU A 690 -12.41 -30.01 20.41
C LEU A 690 -12.63 -29.82 21.92
N ASP A 691 -11.72 -30.35 22.73
CA ASP A 691 -11.68 -30.06 24.17
C ASP A 691 -10.88 -28.77 24.40
N LEU A 692 -11.54 -27.75 24.96
CA LEU A 692 -10.97 -26.42 25.15
C LEU A 692 -10.78 -26.11 26.63
N GLY A 693 -9.63 -25.52 26.95
CA GLY A 693 -9.28 -25.00 28.28
C GLY A 693 -8.78 -23.56 28.19
N VAL A 694 -7.93 -23.14 29.12
CA VAL A 694 -7.27 -21.81 29.08
C VAL A 694 -6.27 -21.69 27.93
N ASP A 695 -5.61 -22.81 27.59
CA ASP A 695 -4.62 -22.86 26.53
C ASP A 695 -5.31 -22.92 25.15
N PRO A 696 -4.82 -22.17 24.15
CA PRO A 696 -5.40 -22.17 22.82
C PRO A 696 -5.10 -23.46 22.07
N VAL A 697 -6.13 -23.93 21.36
CA VAL A 697 -6.09 -25.08 20.47
C VAL A 697 -6.16 -24.58 19.03
N PHE A 698 -5.27 -25.10 18.20
CA PHE A 698 -5.12 -24.80 16.78
C PHE A 698 -5.43 -26.07 15.99
N ALA A 699 -6.43 -26.05 15.14
CA ALA A 699 -6.86 -27.20 14.35
C ALA A 699 -6.77 -26.89 12.85
N GLU A 700 -6.03 -27.72 12.14
CA GLU A 700 -5.88 -27.68 10.68
C GLU A 700 -6.75 -28.77 10.08
N ILE A 701 -7.74 -28.37 9.28
CA ILE A 701 -8.72 -29.28 8.68
C ILE A 701 -8.42 -29.32 7.19
N GLY A 702 -7.78 -30.41 6.75
CA GLY A 702 -7.24 -30.55 5.40
C GLY A 702 -8.33 -30.42 4.33
N GLY A 703 -8.05 -29.69 3.23
CA GLY A 703 -9.01 -29.40 2.16
C GLY A 703 -9.69 -30.65 1.55
N PRO A 704 -10.83 -30.47 0.84
CA PRO A 704 -11.56 -31.57 0.21
C PRO A 704 -10.76 -32.35 -0.83
#